data_AF-A0A5C8G6T2-F1
#
_entry.id   AF-A0A5C8G6T2-F1
#
_cell.length_a   1.000
_cell.length_b   1.000
_cell.length_c   1.000
_cell.angle_alpha   90.00
_cell.angle_beta   90.00
_cell.angle_gamma   90.00
#
_symmetry.space_group_name_H-M   'P 1'
#
loop_
_entity.id
_entity.type
_entity.pdbx_description
1 polymer ?
#
loop_
_entity_poly.entity_id
_entity_poly.type
_entity_poly.pdbx_seq_one_letter_code
_entity_poly.pdbx_strand_id
1 'polypeptide(L)'
;MKKRIFLLALSFELIIIIATSVLNAKSMPEIPDIISKNKINYKTALKLHNDGKYLDAYNQFTNIINGNDEALIRDYVIYYGAKSAFYCEMFKEAIDLYSLLMKEHPRSYLYPYAEQYKALAEFYRDDYPVSNFFNGKAQKWIKEFVGLKALQKTNNKNKEIALELINRFYTKDAIIYFNNNFQKEALNLPNNIKYKMATELYEAGFRNSSLNYFNSLIKQNYNKANCLYYTARINQQENKREEAAKLFDIYLANTNNKSYRRLGLYYSADNYYKLKNTKKSISLYQTFLKEYPKDDYVPRIYNIFLNESLNANNLISAKRYLTNSLKKFPNNRWTETSLKSYLRKSLRLKNKTETYYGLKILEERHSKLRNDFILSWNIWIANEFKDFNKRDEYVLETLLTSKNPYYIKGALTLANKDMLQNVYSNNAYNMEEAKKFFANSNYSKTLEFLNKIQFIDYIATKREDKLVKEARDIAKKIFMQNKFVKDFYSKKTENEIFNELSLQTRKESNKSILLYYYGDNQNAYNEFDKIYSKTQTTYPLFYYAQKIFLNSANTKRFMQICNNIGKYFGYPYSQNVDLLPEEFRKYIYPRYFDDLVVPEAKYYKIEPEFIYSIMREESLFDSKALSWAGARGLMQLMPATARAENKKTRYKFNPLNLYDSKQNIYLGISHLSWLFQSENASNYIIVAAKYNAGSSRGNRWKNEYGTNNMYRTGRFIDIEETEYYVEKVMKSYEYYSRYY
;
A
#
# COMPACT_ATOMS: atom_id res chain seq x y z
N MET A 1 56.12 52.44 -28.52
CA MET A 1 56.42 51.99 -27.14
C MET A 1 55.17 51.75 -26.28
N LYS A 2 54.20 52.68 -26.18
CA LYS A 2 52.99 52.53 -25.33
C LYS A 2 52.11 51.30 -25.62
N LYS A 3 51.95 50.87 -26.90
CA LYS A 3 51.18 49.65 -27.24
C LYS A 3 51.84 48.33 -26.81
N ARG A 4 53.18 48.26 -26.76
CA ARG A 4 53.88 47.03 -26.32
C ARG A 4 53.87 46.86 -24.80
N ILE A 5 53.88 47.96 -24.04
CA ILE A 5 53.74 47.92 -22.57
C ILE A 5 52.32 47.49 -22.16
N PHE A 6 51.29 47.92 -22.90
CA PHE A 6 49.90 47.54 -22.63
C PHE A 6 49.62 46.05 -22.89
N LEU A 7 50.22 45.48 -23.94
CA LEU A 7 50.12 44.04 -24.23
C LEU A 7 50.89 43.18 -23.22
N LEU A 8 52.03 43.65 -22.71
CA LEU A 8 52.77 42.97 -21.65
C LEU A 8 52.01 42.98 -20.32
N ALA A 9 51.37 44.10 -19.96
CA ALA A 9 50.52 44.19 -18.77
C ALA A 9 49.31 43.23 -18.83
N LEU A 10 48.63 43.15 -19.98
CA LEU A 10 47.53 42.21 -20.21
C LEU A 10 47.98 40.74 -20.14
N SER A 11 49.18 40.42 -20.64
CA SER A 11 49.72 39.05 -20.53
C SER A 11 50.08 38.67 -19.10
N PHE A 12 50.53 39.62 -18.27
CA PHE A 12 50.85 39.39 -16.87
C PHE A 12 49.58 39.25 -16.01
N GLU A 13 48.53 40.04 -16.27
CA GLU A 13 47.23 39.86 -15.61
C GLU A 13 46.57 38.54 -15.99
N LEU A 14 46.67 38.09 -17.24
CA LEU A 14 46.13 36.79 -17.64
C LEU A 14 46.87 35.62 -16.95
N ILE A 15 48.19 35.73 -16.79
CA ILE A 15 49.00 34.72 -16.07
C ILE A 15 48.70 34.74 -14.57
N ILE A 16 48.44 35.90 -13.96
CA ILE A 16 48.03 36.00 -12.55
C ILE A 16 46.61 35.47 -12.36
N ILE A 17 45.67 35.68 -13.29
CA ILE A 17 44.31 35.11 -13.25
C ILE A 17 44.36 33.58 -13.42
N ILE A 18 45.22 33.06 -14.31
CA ILE A 18 45.41 31.61 -14.47
C ILE A 18 46.10 31.02 -13.23
N ALA A 19 47.12 31.68 -12.67
CA ALA A 19 47.82 31.20 -11.48
C ALA A 19 46.96 31.28 -10.19
N THR A 20 46.08 32.28 -10.07
CA THR A 20 45.10 32.37 -8.96
C THR A 20 43.90 31.44 -9.15
N SER A 21 43.58 31.03 -10.38
CA SER A 21 42.61 29.95 -10.63
C SER A 21 43.15 28.54 -10.33
N VAL A 22 44.49 28.37 -10.27
CA VAL A 22 45.15 27.10 -9.96
C VAL A 22 45.52 26.96 -8.48
N LEU A 23 45.61 28.05 -7.71
CA LEU A 23 46.09 28.02 -6.31
C LEU A 23 45.06 28.37 -5.22
N ASN A 24 43.79 28.59 -5.55
CA ASN A 24 42.69 28.48 -4.59
C ASN A 24 42.00 27.11 -4.72
N ALA A 25 42.76 26.06 -4.39
CA ALA A 25 42.29 24.70 -4.25
C ALA A 25 41.42 24.54 -2.98
N LYS A 26 40.16 24.97 -3.07
CA LYS A 26 39.03 24.31 -2.40
C LYS A 26 37.88 24.15 -3.39
N SER A 27 38.16 23.46 -4.49
CA SER A 27 37.18 22.92 -5.44
C SER A 27 37.04 21.40 -5.21
N MET A 28 35.92 21.02 -4.60
CA MET A 28 34.90 20.09 -5.12
C MET A 28 34.94 18.68 -4.50
N PRO A 29 33.76 18.11 -4.25
CA PRO A 29 33.45 16.83 -4.87
C PRO A 29 32.17 16.95 -5.70
N GLU A 30 32.33 16.66 -6.98
CA GLU A 30 31.28 16.38 -7.93
C GLU A 30 30.67 14.99 -7.65
N ILE A 31 29.40 14.75 -7.96
CA ILE A 31 28.89 13.36 -8.07
C ILE A 31 29.75 12.51 -9.05
N PRO A 32 30.23 13.05 -10.19
CA PRO A 32 31.31 12.47 -10.99
C PRO A 32 32.60 12.16 -10.23
N ASP A 33 32.94 12.91 -9.18
CA ASP A 33 34.15 12.76 -8.38
C ASP A 33 34.01 11.64 -7.32
N ILE A 34 32.81 11.44 -6.75
CA ILE A 34 32.52 10.25 -5.92
C ILE A 34 32.64 8.98 -6.77
N ILE A 35 32.15 9.03 -8.01
CA ILE A 35 32.24 7.93 -8.97
C ILE A 35 33.70 7.74 -9.47
N SER A 36 34.45 8.82 -9.74
CA SER A 36 35.84 8.76 -10.21
C SER A 36 36.81 8.31 -9.11
N LYS A 37 36.63 8.76 -7.87
CA LYS A 37 37.43 8.35 -6.69
C LYS A 37 37.10 6.94 -6.20
N ASN A 38 35.92 6.42 -6.53
CA ASN A 38 35.52 5.03 -6.28
C ASN A 38 35.38 4.27 -7.59
N LYS A 39 36.24 4.54 -8.58
CA LYS A 39 36.18 3.95 -9.92
C LYS A 39 36.60 2.48 -9.86
N ILE A 40 35.70 1.67 -9.34
CA ILE A 40 35.80 0.22 -9.32
C ILE A 40 34.93 -0.35 -10.42
N ASN A 41 35.32 -1.50 -10.98
CA ASN A 41 34.56 -2.17 -12.03
C ASN A 41 33.31 -2.90 -11.50
N TYR A 42 32.68 -2.36 -10.44
CA TYR A 42 31.54 -2.99 -9.73
C TYR A 42 30.34 -3.15 -10.65
N LYS A 43 30.00 -2.16 -11.47
CA LYS A 43 28.87 -2.25 -12.41
C LYS A 43 29.01 -3.42 -13.38
N THR A 44 30.21 -3.64 -13.92
CA THR A 44 30.48 -4.75 -14.83
C THR A 44 30.43 -6.09 -14.10
N ALA A 45 31.08 -6.19 -12.94
CA ALA A 45 31.07 -7.40 -12.11
C ALA A 45 29.65 -7.77 -11.66
N LEU A 46 28.84 -6.79 -11.23
CA LEU A 46 27.45 -6.97 -10.83
C LEU A 46 26.59 -7.39 -12.02
N LYS A 47 26.82 -6.82 -13.21
CA LYS A 47 26.15 -7.27 -14.44
C LYS A 47 26.46 -8.74 -14.72
N LEU A 48 27.72 -9.16 -14.67
CA LEU A 48 28.11 -10.56 -14.83
C LEU A 48 27.43 -11.47 -13.81
N HIS A 49 27.37 -11.05 -12.54
CA HIS A 49 26.64 -11.78 -11.50
C HIS A 49 25.16 -11.94 -11.83
N ASN A 50 24.49 -10.85 -12.21
CA ASN A 50 23.07 -10.85 -12.55
C ASN A 50 22.76 -11.66 -13.83
N ASP A 51 23.71 -11.71 -14.76
CA ASP A 51 23.65 -12.52 -15.98
C ASP A 51 24.01 -14.00 -15.74
N GLY A 52 24.32 -14.39 -14.49
CA GLY A 52 24.65 -15.77 -14.10
C GLY A 52 26.08 -16.21 -14.43
N LYS A 53 26.96 -15.31 -14.88
CA LYS A 53 28.37 -15.58 -15.18
C LYS A 53 29.22 -15.47 -13.92
N TYR A 54 28.98 -16.37 -12.98
CA TYR A 54 29.48 -16.24 -11.60
C TYR A 54 31.01 -16.33 -11.48
N LEU A 55 31.69 -17.15 -12.28
CA LEU A 55 33.16 -17.25 -12.20
C LEU A 55 33.83 -15.96 -12.66
N ASP A 56 33.37 -15.41 -13.79
CA ASP A 56 33.85 -14.11 -14.29
C ASP A 56 33.53 -12.99 -13.30
N ALA A 57 32.32 -12.99 -12.73
CA ALA A 57 31.92 -12.03 -11.71
C ALA A 57 32.81 -12.13 -10.47
N TYR A 58 33.05 -13.34 -9.97
CA TYR A 58 33.94 -13.61 -8.83
C TYR A 58 35.34 -13.05 -9.08
N ASN A 59 35.95 -13.39 -10.22
CA ASN A 59 37.28 -12.90 -10.59
C ASN A 59 37.35 -11.37 -10.65
N GLN A 60 36.31 -10.71 -11.19
CA GLN A 60 36.26 -9.26 -11.18
C GLN A 60 36.08 -8.69 -9.77
N PHE A 61 35.21 -9.27 -8.94
CA PHE A 61 35.04 -8.82 -7.57
C PHE A 61 36.31 -9.01 -6.74
N THR A 62 37.00 -10.14 -6.84
CA THR A 62 38.26 -10.37 -6.12
C THR A 62 39.39 -9.48 -6.60
N ASN A 63 39.48 -9.20 -7.90
CA ASN A 63 40.41 -8.19 -8.43
C ASN A 63 40.14 -6.81 -7.80
N ILE A 64 38.88 -6.43 -7.60
CA ILE A 64 38.51 -5.18 -6.92
C ILE A 64 38.87 -5.26 -5.42
N ILE A 65 38.60 -6.38 -4.75
CA ILE A 65 38.86 -6.56 -3.31
C ILE A 65 40.35 -6.50 -2.99
N ASN A 66 41.17 -7.08 -3.87
CA ASN A 66 42.63 -7.17 -3.76
C ASN A 66 43.34 -5.90 -4.25
N GLY A 67 42.63 -4.97 -4.90
CA GLY A 67 43.16 -3.65 -5.22
C GLY A 67 43.34 -2.80 -3.95
N ASN A 68 44.26 -1.83 -4.00
CA ASN A 68 44.56 -0.90 -2.90
C ASN A 68 43.49 0.21 -2.71
N ASP A 69 42.35 0.13 -3.39
CA ASP A 69 41.32 1.17 -3.35
C ASP A 69 40.35 0.92 -2.19
N GLU A 70 40.36 1.80 -1.17
CA GLU A 70 39.30 1.84 -0.15
C GLU A 70 37.96 2.25 -0.80
N ALA A 71 37.20 1.26 -1.27
CA ALA A 71 35.91 1.49 -1.90
C ALA A 71 34.81 1.73 -0.86
N LEU A 72 34.00 2.77 -1.04
CA LEU A 72 32.88 3.08 -0.15
C LEU A 72 31.81 1.96 -0.09
N ILE A 73 31.67 1.21 -1.19
CA ILE A 73 30.77 0.06 -1.31
C ILE A 73 31.51 -1.28 -1.18
N ARG A 74 32.68 -1.29 -0.54
CA ARG A 74 33.53 -2.50 -0.39
C ARG A 74 32.75 -3.68 0.22
N ASP A 75 31.86 -3.44 1.17
CA ASP A 75 31.03 -4.50 1.73
C ASP A 75 30.11 -5.15 0.69
N TYR A 76 29.54 -4.38 -0.25
CA TYR A 76 28.79 -4.92 -1.39
C TYR A 76 29.69 -5.68 -2.37
N VAL A 77 30.91 -5.19 -2.65
CA VAL A 77 31.90 -5.89 -3.49
C VAL A 77 32.23 -7.26 -2.88
N ILE A 78 32.58 -7.30 -1.59
CA ILE A 78 32.90 -8.54 -0.87
C ILE A 78 31.69 -9.46 -0.85
N TYR A 79 30.49 -8.93 -0.56
CA TYR A 79 29.27 -9.74 -0.50
C TYR A 79 28.94 -10.40 -1.83
N TYR A 80 28.95 -9.65 -2.94
CA TYR A 80 28.68 -10.21 -4.26
C TYR A 80 29.82 -11.08 -4.79
N GLY A 81 31.07 -10.81 -4.42
CA GLY A 81 32.21 -11.70 -4.65
C GLY A 81 32.01 -13.05 -3.94
N ALA A 82 31.75 -13.03 -2.64
CA ALA A 82 31.46 -14.22 -1.84
C ALA A 82 30.27 -15.01 -2.38
N LYS A 83 29.21 -14.31 -2.79
CA LYS A 83 28.01 -14.92 -3.37
C LYS A 83 28.29 -15.55 -4.74
N SER A 84 29.16 -14.94 -5.55
CA SER A 84 29.58 -15.49 -6.84
C SER A 84 30.46 -16.73 -6.66
N ALA A 85 31.41 -16.71 -5.71
CA ALA A 85 32.19 -17.88 -5.31
C ALA A 85 31.28 -19.03 -4.86
N PHE A 86 30.29 -18.73 -4.02
CA PHE A 86 29.30 -19.69 -3.54
C PHE A 86 28.53 -20.35 -4.69
N TYR A 87 28.11 -19.59 -5.71
CA TYR A 87 27.43 -20.14 -6.87
C TYR A 87 28.34 -20.96 -7.80
N CYS A 88 29.66 -20.75 -7.72
CA CYS A 88 30.67 -21.60 -8.38
C CYS A 88 31.10 -22.81 -7.52
N GLU A 89 30.46 -23.04 -6.37
CA GLU A 89 30.83 -24.11 -5.42
C GLU A 89 32.24 -23.99 -4.81
N MET A 90 32.82 -22.79 -4.91
CA MET A 90 34.08 -22.39 -4.28
C MET A 90 33.79 -22.01 -2.81
N PHE A 91 33.40 -23.01 -2.00
CA PHE A 91 32.85 -22.75 -0.67
C PHE A 91 33.87 -22.20 0.32
N LYS A 92 35.14 -22.63 0.21
CA LYS A 92 36.21 -22.10 1.08
C LYS A 92 36.38 -20.60 0.85
N GLU A 93 36.48 -20.18 -0.41
CA GLU A 93 36.61 -18.81 -0.84
C GLU A 93 35.38 -17.97 -0.45
N ALA A 94 34.19 -18.54 -0.57
CA ALA A 94 32.96 -17.89 -0.12
C ALA A 94 32.97 -17.65 1.40
N ILE A 95 33.37 -18.65 2.20
CA ILE A 95 33.47 -18.54 3.67
C ILE A 95 34.49 -17.48 4.07
N ASP A 96 35.65 -17.48 3.41
CA ASP A 96 36.72 -16.53 3.68
C ASP A 96 36.25 -15.10 3.39
N LEU A 97 35.59 -14.86 2.25
CA LEU A 97 35.07 -13.54 1.89
C LEU A 97 33.89 -13.10 2.79
N TYR A 98 32.95 -13.98 3.15
CA TYR A 98 31.90 -13.60 4.10
C TYR A 98 32.47 -13.28 5.49
N SER A 99 33.47 -14.05 5.93
CA SER A 99 34.18 -13.77 7.19
C SER A 99 34.92 -12.43 7.12
N LEU A 100 35.52 -12.11 5.97
CA LEU A 100 36.15 -10.83 5.71
C LEU A 100 35.13 -9.68 5.83
N LEU A 101 33.96 -9.78 5.19
CA LEU A 101 32.90 -8.77 5.30
C LEU A 101 32.47 -8.58 6.74
N MET A 102 32.23 -9.67 7.47
CA MET A 102 31.80 -9.62 8.86
C MET A 102 32.85 -8.96 9.78
N LYS A 103 34.13 -9.21 9.50
CA LYS A 103 35.27 -8.62 10.22
C LYS A 103 35.49 -7.14 9.89
N GLU A 104 35.54 -6.79 8.61
CA GLU A 104 35.81 -5.41 8.15
C GLU A 104 34.59 -4.49 8.31
N HIS A 105 33.37 -5.03 8.20
CA HIS A 105 32.14 -4.25 8.17
C HIS A 105 31.05 -4.78 9.13
N PRO A 106 31.30 -4.84 10.46
CA PRO A 106 30.36 -5.38 11.44
C PRO A 106 29.04 -4.59 11.58
N ARG A 107 28.98 -3.36 11.03
CA ARG A 107 27.77 -2.51 11.00
C ARG A 107 27.08 -2.47 9.63
N SER A 108 27.53 -3.29 8.67
CA SER A 108 26.92 -3.37 7.35
C SER A 108 25.49 -3.88 7.44
N TYR A 109 24.61 -3.35 6.58
CA TYR A 109 23.29 -3.93 6.36
C TYR A 109 23.36 -5.37 5.84
N LEU A 110 24.47 -5.73 5.18
CA LEU A 110 24.71 -7.06 4.63
C LEU A 110 25.16 -8.08 5.67
N TYR A 111 25.54 -7.66 6.89
CA TYR A 111 26.11 -8.57 7.89
C TYR A 111 25.21 -9.79 8.18
N PRO A 112 23.89 -9.63 8.46
CA PRO A 112 23.04 -10.79 8.75
C PRO A 112 22.91 -11.73 7.54
N TYR A 113 22.96 -11.18 6.33
CA TYR A 113 22.93 -11.96 5.08
C TYR A 113 24.26 -12.68 4.84
N ALA A 114 25.39 -12.03 5.13
CA ALA A 114 26.71 -12.66 5.04
C ALA A 114 26.82 -13.82 6.05
N GLU A 115 26.36 -13.64 7.28
CA GLU A 115 26.33 -14.68 8.30
C GLU A 115 25.51 -15.90 7.86
N GLN A 116 24.33 -15.68 7.27
CA GLN A 116 23.49 -16.72 6.69
C GLN A 116 24.18 -17.51 5.58
N TYR A 117 24.73 -16.82 4.58
CA TYR A 117 25.35 -17.46 3.42
C TYR A 117 26.71 -18.07 3.76
N LYS A 118 27.43 -17.54 4.76
CA LYS A 118 28.62 -18.17 5.33
C LYS A 118 28.27 -19.52 5.95
N ALA A 119 27.27 -19.56 6.84
CA ALA A 119 26.83 -20.81 7.45
C ALA A 119 26.34 -21.82 6.39
N LEU A 120 25.70 -21.32 5.32
CA LEU A 120 25.30 -22.17 4.19
C LEU A 120 26.53 -22.74 3.44
N ALA A 121 27.57 -21.94 3.22
CA ALA A 121 28.81 -22.38 2.59
C ALA A 121 29.61 -23.35 3.48
N GLU A 122 29.68 -23.11 4.79
CA GLU A 122 30.29 -24.01 5.79
C GLU A 122 29.58 -25.35 5.84
N PHE A 123 28.24 -25.30 5.78
CA PHE A 123 27.43 -26.46 5.50
C PHE A 123 28.08 -27.09 4.21
N TYR A 124 28.04 -26.46 3.01
CA TYR A 124 28.50 -27.07 1.71
C TYR A 124 29.88 -27.68 1.69
N ARG A 125 30.83 -27.06 2.39
CA ARG A 125 32.23 -27.49 2.35
C ARG A 125 32.47 -28.83 3.03
N ASP A 126 31.80 -29.12 4.15
CA ASP A 126 32.19 -30.21 5.06
C ASP A 126 31.48 -31.55 4.76
N ASP A 127 30.92 -31.73 3.56
CA ASP A 127 30.04 -32.85 3.14
C ASP A 127 28.91 -33.22 4.15
N TYR A 128 28.63 -32.35 5.11
CA TYR A 128 27.37 -32.30 5.84
C TYR A 128 26.91 -33.59 6.54
N PRO A 129 27.38 -33.87 7.75
CA PRO A 129 26.54 -34.61 8.67
C PRO A 129 25.35 -33.72 9.04
N VAL A 130 24.23 -33.87 8.32
CA VAL A 130 23.00 -33.04 8.43
C VAL A 130 22.60 -32.88 9.90
N SER A 131 22.60 -33.98 10.64
CA SER A 131 22.32 -34.02 12.07
C SER A 131 23.29 -33.16 12.91
N ASN A 132 24.59 -33.17 12.60
CA ASN A 132 25.60 -32.41 13.35
C ASN A 132 25.38 -30.90 13.24
N PHE A 133 25.06 -30.39 12.05
CA PHE A 133 24.77 -28.96 11.88
C PHE A 133 23.53 -28.53 12.68
N PHE A 134 22.45 -29.31 12.60
CA PHE A 134 21.21 -28.99 13.34
C PHE A 134 21.35 -29.15 14.86
N ASN A 135 22.27 -30.01 15.33
CA ASN A 135 22.65 -30.14 16.73
C ASN A 135 23.69 -29.09 17.21
N GLY A 136 24.37 -28.39 16.30
CA GLY A 136 25.42 -27.43 16.61
C GLY A 136 24.94 -26.15 17.31
N LYS A 137 25.87 -25.25 17.67
CA LYS A 137 25.59 -24.00 18.41
C LYS A 137 24.97 -22.87 17.56
N ALA A 138 24.78 -23.07 16.25
CA ALA A 138 24.22 -22.05 15.37
C ALA A 138 22.82 -21.58 15.84
N GLN A 139 22.52 -20.30 15.62
CA GLN A 139 21.23 -19.72 15.99
C GLN A 139 20.09 -20.35 15.19
N LYS A 140 18.89 -20.44 15.79
CA LYS A 140 17.72 -21.10 15.19
C LYS A 140 17.43 -20.60 13.76
N TRP A 141 17.37 -19.29 13.56
CA TRP A 141 17.02 -18.69 12.27
C TRP A 141 18.08 -18.97 11.19
N ILE A 142 19.36 -19.13 11.56
CA ILE A 142 20.43 -19.55 10.65
C ILE A 142 20.21 -21.00 10.23
N LYS A 143 19.89 -21.89 11.18
CA LYS A 143 19.60 -23.30 10.87
C LYS A 143 18.40 -23.46 9.94
N GLU A 144 17.34 -22.70 10.19
CA GLU A 144 16.15 -22.66 9.32
C GLU A 144 16.52 -22.15 7.92
N PHE A 145 17.25 -21.03 7.81
CA PHE A 145 17.72 -20.50 6.53
C PHE A 145 18.56 -21.52 5.75
N VAL A 146 19.58 -22.09 6.40
CA VAL A 146 20.53 -23.02 5.78
C VAL A 146 19.82 -24.28 5.32
N GLY A 147 18.99 -24.88 6.18
CA GLY A 147 18.22 -26.06 5.84
C GLY A 147 17.28 -25.84 4.66
N LEU A 148 16.53 -24.72 4.66
CA LEU A 148 15.60 -24.41 3.56
C LEU A 148 16.32 -24.15 2.24
N LYS A 149 17.50 -23.50 2.27
CA LYS A 149 18.32 -23.32 1.06
C LYS A 149 18.93 -24.62 0.57
N ALA A 150 19.38 -25.48 1.47
CA ALA A 150 19.94 -26.77 1.12
C ALA A 150 18.92 -27.73 0.51
N LEU A 151 17.68 -27.70 1.00
CA LEU A 151 16.56 -28.43 0.41
C LEU A 151 16.32 -28.11 -1.06
N GLN A 152 16.60 -26.87 -1.48
CA GLN A 152 16.37 -26.43 -2.86
C GLN A 152 17.49 -26.80 -3.83
N LYS A 153 18.69 -27.11 -3.33
CA LYS A 153 19.92 -27.25 -4.15
C LYS A 153 20.49 -28.68 -4.14
N THR A 154 20.33 -29.41 -3.04
CA THR A 154 20.82 -30.81 -2.96
C THR A 154 19.82 -31.77 -3.62
N ASN A 155 20.24 -32.97 -4.06
CA ASN A 155 19.32 -34.00 -4.56
C ASN A 155 19.31 -35.26 -3.69
N ASN A 156 20.42 -35.59 -3.02
CA ASN A 156 20.59 -36.88 -2.34
C ASN A 156 20.30 -36.84 -0.82
N LYS A 157 20.29 -35.66 -0.18
CA LYS A 157 20.12 -35.50 1.29
C LYS A 157 18.84 -34.74 1.68
N ASN A 158 17.98 -34.40 0.72
CA ASN A 158 16.83 -33.50 0.94
C ASN A 158 15.82 -34.08 1.92
N LYS A 159 15.64 -35.40 1.89
CA LYS A 159 14.73 -36.10 2.80
C LYS A 159 15.16 -35.92 4.25
N GLU A 160 16.45 -36.12 4.54
CA GLU A 160 17.03 -35.99 5.88
C GLU A 160 16.95 -34.56 6.38
N ILE A 161 17.35 -33.59 5.55
CA ILE A 161 17.29 -32.16 5.87
C ILE A 161 15.84 -31.75 6.19
N ALA A 162 14.87 -32.20 5.38
CA ALA A 162 13.47 -31.89 5.61
C ALA A 162 12.96 -32.50 6.92
N LEU A 163 13.34 -33.73 7.23
CA LEU A 163 12.95 -34.37 8.50
C LEU A 163 13.53 -33.64 9.72
N GLU A 164 14.79 -33.23 9.68
CA GLU A 164 15.40 -32.45 10.77
C GLU A 164 14.67 -31.11 10.98
N LEU A 165 14.35 -30.41 9.89
CA LEU A 165 13.60 -29.16 9.93
C LEU A 165 12.18 -29.35 10.48
N ILE A 166 11.48 -30.41 10.07
CA ILE A 166 10.13 -30.75 10.54
C ILE A 166 10.16 -31.12 12.03
N ASN A 167 11.07 -32.00 12.45
CA ASN A 167 11.13 -32.53 13.81
C ASN A 167 11.51 -31.47 14.84
N ARG A 168 12.44 -30.57 14.49
CA ARG A 168 13.00 -29.59 15.43
C ARG A 168 12.31 -28.25 15.39
N PHE A 169 12.00 -27.75 14.19
CA PHE A 169 11.57 -26.38 14.01
C PHE A 169 10.14 -26.25 13.47
N TYR A 170 9.55 -27.34 12.98
CA TYR A 170 8.22 -27.35 12.36
C TYR A 170 8.08 -26.31 11.25
N THR A 171 9.15 -26.11 10.47
CA THR A 171 9.16 -25.10 9.42
C THR A 171 8.16 -25.44 8.31
N LYS A 172 7.24 -24.53 8.05
CA LYS A 172 6.20 -24.65 7.02
C LYS A 172 6.74 -25.08 5.65
N ASP A 173 7.82 -24.46 5.20
CA ASP A 173 8.41 -24.73 3.88
C ASP A 173 8.99 -26.15 3.77
N ALA A 174 9.62 -26.67 4.84
CA ALA A 174 10.09 -28.05 4.86
C ALA A 174 8.92 -29.05 4.89
N ILE A 175 7.84 -28.74 5.61
CA ILE A 175 6.62 -29.57 5.62
C ILE A 175 6.02 -29.64 4.21
N ILE A 176 5.90 -28.50 3.52
CA ILE A 176 5.40 -28.43 2.14
C ILE A 176 6.31 -29.22 1.20
N TYR A 177 7.62 -29.02 1.29
CA TYR A 177 8.60 -29.74 0.48
C TYR A 177 8.49 -31.25 0.70
N PHE A 178 8.48 -31.70 1.95
CA PHE A 178 8.40 -33.12 2.28
C PHE A 178 7.07 -33.73 1.81
N ASN A 179 5.97 -33.01 1.96
CA ASN A 179 4.67 -33.46 1.45
C ASN A 179 4.68 -33.69 -0.07
N ASN A 180 5.32 -32.80 -0.83
CA ASN A 180 5.30 -32.85 -2.29
C ASN A 180 6.23 -33.93 -2.86
N ASN A 181 7.30 -34.28 -2.14
CA ASN A 181 8.34 -35.19 -2.64
C ASN A 181 8.34 -36.57 -1.97
N PHE A 182 7.85 -36.69 -0.74
CA PHE A 182 7.94 -37.92 0.10
C PHE A 182 6.61 -38.27 0.77
N GLN A 183 5.50 -38.15 0.02
CA GLN A 183 4.15 -38.31 0.56
C GLN A 183 3.89 -39.70 1.15
N LYS A 184 4.43 -40.77 0.55
CA LYS A 184 4.27 -42.14 1.05
C LYS A 184 4.92 -42.30 2.41
N GLU A 185 6.12 -41.75 2.58
CA GLU A 185 6.87 -41.83 3.83
C GLU A 185 6.31 -40.89 4.90
N ALA A 186 5.72 -39.77 4.51
CA ALA A 186 5.00 -38.89 5.43
C ALA A 186 3.89 -39.61 6.19
N LEU A 187 3.23 -40.60 5.58
CA LEU A 187 2.20 -41.42 6.24
C LEU A 187 2.77 -42.33 7.34
N ASN A 188 4.06 -42.67 7.25
CA ASN A 188 4.76 -43.52 8.22
C ASN A 188 5.33 -42.73 9.40
N LEU A 189 5.27 -41.40 9.37
CA LEU A 189 5.72 -40.58 10.50
C LEU A 189 4.86 -40.80 11.75
N PRO A 190 5.41 -40.56 12.95
CA PRO A 190 4.64 -40.57 14.20
C PRO A 190 3.38 -39.69 14.15
N ASN A 191 2.31 -40.13 14.80
CA ASN A 191 1.00 -39.48 14.71
C ASN A 191 0.99 -38.02 15.19
N ASN A 192 1.82 -37.67 16.18
CA ASN A 192 2.00 -36.29 16.63
C ASN A 192 2.61 -35.38 15.54
N ILE A 193 3.62 -35.88 14.81
CA ILE A 193 4.25 -35.16 13.70
C ILE A 193 3.27 -35.05 12.54
N LYS A 194 2.60 -36.15 12.15
CA LYS A 194 1.57 -36.13 11.09
C LYS A 194 0.44 -35.15 11.38
N TYR A 195 -0.02 -35.10 12.62
CA TYR A 195 -1.06 -34.15 13.02
C TYR A 195 -0.59 -32.69 12.86
N LYS A 196 0.63 -32.36 13.33
CA LYS A 196 1.21 -31.02 13.16
C LYS A 196 1.43 -30.68 11.67
N MET A 197 1.95 -31.62 10.89
CA MET A 197 2.10 -31.44 9.44
C MET A 197 0.74 -31.20 8.78
N ALA A 198 -0.29 -31.96 9.14
CA ALA A 198 -1.63 -31.80 8.60
C ALA A 198 -2.20 -30.41 8.90
N THR A 199 -2.01 -29.88 10.12
CA THR A 199 -2.44 -28.53 10.48
C THR A 199 -1.65 -27.45 9.75
N GLU A 200 -0.33 -27.59 9.62
CA GLU A 200 0.51 -26.63 8.88
C GLU A 200 0.17 -26.62 7.38
N LEU A 201 -0.06 -27.79 6.78
CA LEU A 201 -0.52 -27.90 5.39
C LEU A 201 -1.91 -27.28 5.20
N TYR A 202 -2.80 -27.42 6.18
CA TYR A 202 -4.08 -26.71 6.21
C TYR A 202 -3.87 -25.19 6.28
N GLU A 203 -3.02 -24.67 7.15
CA GLU A 203 -2.75 -23.22 7.16
C GLU A 203 -2.04 -22.75 5.87
N ALA A 204 -1.26 -23.63 5.23
CA ALA A 204 -0.53 -23.36 4.00
C ALA A 204 -1.36 -23.39 2.70
N GLY A 205 -2.61 -23.87 2.73
CA GLY A 205 -3.42 -23.99 1.50
C GLY A 205 -3.47 -25.40 0.89
N PHE A 206 -2.69 -26.37 1.40
CA PHE A 206 -2.59 -27.74 0.86
C PHE A 206 -3.72 -28.64 1.36
N ARG A 207 -4.95 -28.30 0.96
CA ARG A 207 -6.21 -28.89 1.44
C ARG A 207 -6.29 -30.41 1.25
N ASN A 208 -6.02 -30.90 0.04
CA ASN A 208 -6.09 -32.33 -0.26
C ASN A 208 -5.07 -33.14 0.54
N SER A 209 -3.82 -32.68 0.60
CA SER A 209 -2.77 -33.33 1.37
C SER A 209 -3.12 -33.38 2.86
N SER A 210 -3.53 -32.24 3.41
CA SER A 210 -3.96 -32.13 4.80
C SER A 210 -5.12 -33.07 5.12
N LEU A 211 -6.13 -33.13 4.24
CA LEU A 211 -7.28 -34.01 4.35
C LEU A 211 -6.87 -35.50 4.38
N ASN A 212 -5.90 -35.91 3.56
CA ASN A 212 -5.40 -37.28 3.56
C ASN A 212 -4.79 -37.66 4.91
N TYR A 213 -3.97 -36.80 5.51
CA TYR A 213 -3.40 -37.04 6.83
C TYR A 213 -4.48 -37.06 7.92
N PHE A 214 -5.42 -36.11 7.91
CA PHE A 214 -6.53 -36.11 8.87
C PHE A 214 -7.39 -37.37 8.77
N ASN A 215 -7.71 -37.83 7.56
CA ASN A 215 -8.46 -39.08 7.34
C ASN A 215 -7.70 -40.29 7.88
N SER A 216 -6.38 -40.36 7.67
CA SER A 216 -5.55 -41.43 8.26
C SER A 216 -5.57 -41.39 9.78
N LEU A 217 -5.46 -40.20 10.39
CA LEU A 217 -5.47 -40.03 11.85
C LEU A 217 -6.85 -40.35 12.45
N ILE A 218 -7.94 -40.01 11.76
CA ILE A 218 -9.31 -40.36 12.14
C ILE A 218 -9.49 -41.88 12.19
N LYS A 219 -9.00 -42.61 11.16
CA LYS A 219 -9.04 -44.08 11.14
C LYS A 219 -8.27 -44.70 12.30
N GLN A 220 -7.17 -44.07 12.71
CA GLN A 220 -6.34 -44.50 13.84
C GLN A 220 -6.82 -43.96 15.20
N ASN A 221 -7.98 -43.28 15.23
CA ASN A 221 -8.56 -42.64 16.41
C ASN A 221 -7.65 -41.60 17.11
N TYR A 222 -6.61 -41.09 16.44
CA TYR A 222 -5.68 -40.11 17.00
C TYR A 222 -6.20 -38.69 16.80
N ASN A 223 -6.42 -37.93 17.89
CA ASN A 223 -6.99 -36.57 17.84
C ASN A 223 -8.25 -36.47 16.96
N LYS A 224 -9.08 -37.53 16.95
CA LYS A 224 -10.20 -37.71 16.00
C LYS A 224 -11.13 -36.50 15.92
N ALA A 225 -11.53 -35.95 17.06
CA ALA A 225 -12.40 -34.77 17.10
C ALA A 225 -11.79 -33.55 16.39
N ASN A 226 -10.52 -33.23 16.66
CA ASN A 226 -9.86 -32.10 15.99
C ASN A 226 -9.67 -32.37 14.50
N CYS A 227 -9.34 -33.61 14.12
CA CYS A 227 -9.23 -33.99 12.71
C CYS A 227 -10.56 -33.84 11.97
N LEU A 228 -11.69 -34.20 12.61
CA LEU A 228 -13.03 -33.97 12.05
C LEU A 228 -13.32 -32.47 11.89
N TYR A 229 -12.95 -31.63 12.87
CA TYR A 229 -13.08 -30.18 12.76
C TYR A 229 -12.30 -29.63 11.55
N TYR A 230 -11.03 -29.99 11.37
CA TYR A 230 -10.26 -29.52 10.22
C TYR A 230 -10.79 -30.07 8.90
N THR A 231 -11.24 -31.32 8.88
CA THR A 231 -11.89 -31.93 7.70
C THR A 231 -13.16 -31.17 7.33
N ALA A 232 -13.97 -30.76 8.31
CA ALA A 232 -15.14 -29.92 8.08
C ALA A 232 -14.76 -28.54 7.53
N ARG A 233 -13.71 -27.91 8.07
CA ARG A 233 -13.18 -26.62 7.58
C ARG A 233 -12.67 -26.70 6.15
N ILE A 234 -11.98 -27.79 5.77
CA ILE A 234 -11.52 -28.03 4.41
C ILE A 234 -12.72 -28.12 3.47
N ASN A 235 -13.71 -28.97 3.77
CA ASN A 235 -14.92 -29.09 2.96
C ASN A 235 -15.66 -27.74 2.83
N GLN A 236 -15.73 -26.96 3.91
CA GLN A 236 -16.32 -25.62 3.89
C GLN A 236 -15.61 -24.66 2.94
N GLN A 237 -14.27 -24.69 2.90
CA GLN A 237 -13.45 -23.85 2.02
C GLN A 237 -13.54 -24.29 0.55
N GLU A 238 -13.68 -25.59 0.30
CA GLU A 238 -13.97 -26.18 -1.03
C GLU A 238 -15.45 -26.01 -1.46
N ASN A 239 -16.23 -25.22 -0.71
CA ASN A 239 -17.65 -24.99 -0.92
C ASN A 239 -18.54 -26.24 -0.88
N LYS A 240 -18.05 -27.34 -0.29
CA LYS A 240 -18.80 -28.56 0.04
C LYS A 240 -19.53 -28.37 1.38
N ARG A 241 -20.53 -27.48 1.33
CA ARG A 241 -21.19 -26.93 2.52
C ARG A 241 -22.01 -27.95 3.30
N GLU A 242 -22.65 -28.89 2.61
CA GLU A 242 -23.46 -29.94 3.24
C GLU A 242 -22.58 -30.93 4.01
N GLU A 243 -21.49 -31.39 3.40
CA GLU A 243 -20.52 -32.28 4.01
C GLU A 243 -19.83 -31.61 5.21
N ALA A 244 -19.45 -30.33 5.06
CA ALA A 244 -18.90 -29.55 6.15
C ALA A 244 -19.87 -29.45 7.34
N ALA A 245 -21.14 -29.14 7.08
CA ALA A 245 -22.17 -29.05 8.12
C ALA A 245 -22.35 -30.37 8.86
N LYS A 246 -22.46 -31.50 8.14
CA LYS A 246 -22.54 -32.84 8.73
C LYS A 246 -21.35 -33.15 9.63
N LEU A 247 -20.13 -32.87 9.16
CA LEU A 247 -18.91 -33.09 9.93
C LEU A 247 -18.81 -32.21 11.17
N PHE A 248 -19.24 -30.95 11.09
CA PHE A 248 -19.30 -30.08 12.27
C PHE A 248 -20.34 -30.56 13.29
N ASP A 249 -21.49 -31.08 12.84
CA ASP A 249 -22.50 -31.63 13.73
C ASP A 249 -21.97 -32.88 14.46
N ILE A 250 -21.27 -33.78 13.74
CA ILE A 250 -20.57 -34.93 14.34
C ILE A 250 -19.52 -34.45 15.36
N TYR A 251 -18.73 -33.46 14.98
CA TYR A 251 -17.72 -32.87 15.87
C TYR A 251 -18.34 -32.33 17.15
N LEU A 252 -19.38 -31.51 17.04
CA LEU A 252 -20.07 -30.86 18.16
C LEU A 252 -20.79 -31.84 19.09
N ALA A 253 -21.25 -32.98 18.57
CA ALA A 253 -21.90 -34.03 19.35
C ALA A 253 -20.90 -34.86 20.19
N ASN A 254 -19.64 -34.96 19.76
CA ASN A 254 -18.67 -35.90 20.32
C ASN A 254 -17.47 -35.24 21.01
N THR A 255 -17.55 -33.95 21.35
CA THR A 255 -16.41 -33.22 21.91
C THR A 255 -16.77 -32.32 23.09
N ASN A 256 -15.97 -32.42 24.15
CA ASN A 256 -15.94 -31.46 25.26
C ASN A 256 -14.79 -30.44 25.11
N ASN A 257 -14.12 -30.39 23.94
CA ASN A 257 -13.03 -29.46 23.69
C ASN A 257 -13.58 -28.03 23.61
N LYS A 258 -13.52 -27.32 24.74
CA LYS A 258 -14.00 -25.93 24.87
C LYS A 258 -13.33 -24.99 23.87
N SER A 259 -12.06 -25.22 23.52
CA SER A 259 -11.28 -24.33 22.66
C SER A 259 -11.78 -24.29 21.21
N TYR A 260 -12.23 -25.43 20.67
CA TYR A 260 -12.72 -25.53 19.29
C TYR A 260 -14.24 -25.57 19.18
N ARG A 261 -14.98 -25.90 20.25
CA ARG A 261 -16.45 -25.93 20.25
C ARG A 261 -17.06 -24.61 19.77
N ARG A 262 -16.54 -23.48 20.27
CA ARG A 262 -16.90 -22.14 19.83
C ARG A 262 -16.83 -21.99 18.30
N LEU A 263 -15.68 -22.33 17.70
CA LEU A 263 -15.49 -22.25 16.25
C LEU A 263 -16.38 -23.24 15.50
N GLY A 264 -16.57 -24.45 16.04
CA GLY A 264 -17.46 -25.46 15.47
C GLY A 264 -18.91 -24.96 15.37
N LEU A 265 -19.45 -24.37 16.44
CA LEU A 265 -20.80 -23.77 16.42
C LEU A 265 -20.90 -22.67 15.36
N TYR A 266 -19.95 -21.75 15.35
CA TYR A 266 -19.95 -20.63 14.42
C TYR A 266 -19.88 -21.07 12.95
N TYR A 267 -18.95 -21.97 12.62
CA TYR A 267 -18.76 -22.44 11.26
C TYR A 267 -19.87 -23.38 10.80
N SER A 268 -20.42 -24.22 11.68
CA SER A 268 -21.62 -25.01 11.37
C SER A 268 -22.80 -24.11 11.04
N ALA A 269 -23.04 -23.09 11.87
CA ALA A 269 -24.10 -22.12 11.65
C ALA A 269 -23.92 -21.34 10.33
N ASP A 270 -22.68 -20.94 9.98
CA ASP A 270 -22.36 -20.29 8.70
C ASP A 270 -22.63 -21.20 7.50
N ASN A 271 -22.30 -22.49 7.59
CA ASN A 271 -22.61 -23.45 6.53
C ASN A 271 -24.12 -23.57 6.30
N TYR A 272 -24.90 -23.78 7.37
CA TYR A 272 -26.35 -23.83 7.27
C TYR A 272 -26.97 -22.51 6.79
N TYR A 273 -26.39 -21.36 7.16
CA TYR A 273 -26.80 -20.04 6.67
C TYR A 273 -26.63 -19.95 5.14
N LYS A 274 -25.46 -20.34 4.62
CA LYS A 274 -25.17 -20.34 3.18
C LYS A 274 -26.01 -21.34 2.39
N LEU A 275 -26.36 -22.47 3.01
CA LEU A 275 -27.31 -23.45 2.48
C LEU A 275 -28.78 -23.00 2.57
N LYS A 276 -29.05 -21.78 3.05
CA LYS A 276 -30.41 -21.24 3.29
C LYS A 276 -31.25 -22.05 4.29
N ASN A 277 -30.63 -22.91 5.10
CA ASN A 277 -31.28 -23.55 6.25
C ASN A 277 -31.21 -22.60 7.46
N THR A 278 -32.03 -21.55 7.39
CA THR A 278 -32.06 -20.47 8.39
C THR A 278 -32.44 -20.96 9.78
N LYS A 279 -33.38 -21.92 9.89
CA LYS A 279 -33.81 -22.49 11.18
C LYS A 279 -32.65 -23.12 11.95
N LYS A 280 -31.88 -24.02 11.31
CA LYS A 280 -30.73 -24.67 11.94
C LYS A 280 -29.60 -23.68 12.22
N SER A 281 -29.33 -22.79 11.27
CA SER A 281 -28.30 -21.75 11.42
C SER A 281 -28.58 -20.83 12.62
N ILE A 282 -29.80 -20.29 12.72
CA ILE A 282 -30.22 -19.41 13.82
C ILE A 282 -30.12 -20.15 15.16
N SER A 283 -30.57 -21.40 15.21
CA SER A 283 -30.47 -22.22 16.44
C SER A 283 -29.02 -22.35 16.90
N LEU A 284 -28.08 -22.70 16.00
CA LEU A 284 -26.66 -22.82 16.33
C LEU A 284 -26.03 -21.48 16.74
N TYR A 285 -26.37 -20.39 16.05
CA TYR A 285 -25.91 -19.05 16.43
C TYR A 285 -26.49 -18.61 17.79
N GLN A 286 -27.73 -18.95 18.11
CA GLN A 286 -28.31 -18.68 19.43
C GLN A 286 -27.59 -19.47 20.53
N THR A 287 -27.27 -20.74 20.28
CA THR A 287 -26.41 -21.54 21.18
C THR A 287 -25.06 -20.87 21.36
N PHE A 288 -24.42 -20.40 20.28
CA PHE A 288 -23.16 -19.67 20.35
C PHE A 288 -23.28 -18.40 21.20
N LEU A 289 -24.32 -17.57 20.99
CA LEU A 289 -24.53 -16.34 21.75
C LEU A 289 -24.76 -16.60 23.24
N LYS A 290 -25.38 -17.74 23.59
CA LYS A 290 -25.61 -18.17 24.97
C LYS A 290 -24.31 -18.64 25.63
N GLU A 291 -23.53 -19.48 24.95
CA GLU A 291 -22.31 -20.08 25.49
C GLU A 291 -21.11 -19.12 25.47
N TYR A 292 -21.02 -18.22 24.48
CA TYR A 292 -19.88 -17.34 24.22
C TYR A 292 -20.29 -15.87 24.01
N PRO A 293 -21.02 -15.24 24.96
CA PRO A 293 -21.64 -13.93 24.76
C PRO A 293 -20.68 -12.74 24.59
N LYS A 294 -19.39 -12.93 24.89
CA LYS A 294 -18.32 -11.91 24.80
C LYS A 294 -17.35 -12.16 23.64
N ASP A 295 -17.59 -13.16 22.81
CA ASP A 295 -16.65 -13.55 21.76
C ASP A 295 -16.62 -12.58 20.56
N ASP A 296 -15.48 -12.50 19.89
CA ASP A 296 -15.25 -11.62 18.74
C ASP A 296 -16.16 -11.89 17.53
N TYR A 297 -16.74 -13.08 17.40
CA TYR A 297 -17.73 -13.37 16.36
C TYR A 297 -19.14 -12.86 16.68
N VAL A 298 -19.44 -12.51 17.93
CA VAL A 298 -20.79 -12.08 18.35
C VAL A 298 -21.30 -10.88 17.53
N PRO A 299 -20.52 -9.80 17.30
CA PRO A 299 -20.95 -8.68 16.44
C PRO A 299 -21.34 -9.11 15.02
N ARG A 300 -20.63 -10.09 14.45
CA ARG A 300 -20.94 -10.62 13.12
C ARG A 300 -22.23 -11.42 13.12
N ILE A 301 -22.51 -12.19 14.18
CA ILE A 301 -23.77 -12.90 14.35
C ILE A 301 -24.93 -11.91 14.47
N TYR A 302 -24.79 -10.84 15.27
CA TYR A 302 -25.81 -9.79 15.33
C TYR A 302 -26.01 -9.10 13.99
N ASN A 303 -24.95 -8.86 13.22
CA ASN A 303 -25.06 -8.32 11.87
C ASN A 303 -25.87 -9.25 10.95
N ILE A 304 -25.67 -10.57 11.02
CA ILE A 304 -26.47 -11.55 10.27
C ILE A 304 -27.95 -11.45 10.66
N PHE A 305 -28.26 -11.56 11.96
CA PHE A 305 -29.66 -11.49 12.44
C PHE A 305 -30.34 -10.16 12.11
N LEU A 306 -29.58 -9.06 12.19
CA LEU A 306 -30.04 -7.74 11.78
C LEU A 306 -30.36 -7.71 10.29
N ASN A 307 -29.45 -8.16 9.42
CA ASN A 307 -29.68 -8.13 7.97
C ASN A 307 -30.85 -9.04 7.56
N GLU A 308 -31.02 -10.21 8.18
CA GLU A 308 -32.21 -11.06 7.98
C GLU A 308 -33.49 -10.29 8.36
N SER A 309 -33.47 -9.59 9.49
CA SER A 309 -34.60 -8.75 9.92
C SER A 309 -34.86 -7.60 8.94
N LEU A 310 -33.81 -6.94 8.44
CA LEU A 310 -33.92 -5.86 7.45
C LEU A 310 -34.43 -6.36 6.09
N ASN A 311 -34.04 -7.57 5.67
CA ASN A 311 -34.55 -8.22 4.45
C ASN A 311 -36.05 -8.48 4.57
N ALA A 312 -36.52 -8.88 5.74
CA ALA A 312 -37.94 -9.03 6.07
C ALA A 312 -38.67 -7.70 6.39
N ASN A 313 -38.04 -6.54 6.16
CA ASN A 313 -38.58 -5.21 6.53
C ASN A 313 -38.93 -5.04 8.02
N ASN A 314 -38.40 -5.89 8.90
CA ASN A 314 -38.65 -5.86 10.35
C ASN A 314 -37.62 -4.97 11.06
N LEU A 315 -37.84 -3.65 11.03
CA LEU A 315 -36.96 -2.68 11.69
C LEU A 315 -36.91 -2.87 13.22
N ILE A 316 -37.99 -3.33 13.86
CA ILE A 316 -38.05 -3.54 15.31
C ILE A 316 -37.03 -4.61 15.74
N SER A 317 -37.04 -5.76 15.08
CA SER A 317 -36.08 -6.84 15.37
C SER A 317 -34.66 -6.44 15.01
N ALA A 318 -34.48 -5.77 13.87
CA ALA A 318 -33.18 -5.25 13.47
C ALA A 318 -32.60 -4.28 14.51
N LYS A 319 -33.40 -3.32 14.99
CA LYS A 319 -33.03 -2.37 16.04
C LYS A 319 -32.62 -3.07 17.32
N ARG A 320 -33.35 -4.10 17.74
CA ARG A 320 -32.99 -4.90 18.92
C ARG A 320 -31.59 -5.51 18.81
N TYR A 321 -31.26 -6.10 17.66
CA TYR A 321 -29.91 -6.66 17.42
C TYR A 321 -28.84 -5.57 17.35
N LEU A 322 -29.15 -4.44 16.68
CA LEU A 322 -28.26 -3.28 16.63
C LEU A 322 -27.94 -2.74 18.04
N THR A 323 -28.96 -2.49 18.86
CA THR A 323 -28.81 -1.99 20.24
C THR A 323 -27.97 -2.94 21.09
N ASN A 324 -28.19 -4.25 20.97
CA ASN A 324 -27.39 -5.25 21.67
C ASN A 324 -25.92 -5.22 21.23
N SER A 325 -25.66 -5.09 19.92
CA SER A 325 -24.31 -4.98 19.38
C SER A 325 -23.63 -3.68 19.81
N LEU A 326 -24.33 -2.55 19.77
CA LEU A 326 -23.83 -1.24 20.22
C LEU A 326 -23.47 -1.24 21.70
N LYS A 327 -24.33 -1.80 22.55
CA LYS A 327 -24.11 -1.87 24.00
C LYS A 327 -22.89 -2.70 24.38
N LYS A 328 -22.70 -3.86 23.72
CA LYS A 328 -21.66 -4.84 24.11
C LYS A 328 -20.35 -4.68 23.34
N PHE A 329 -20.43 -4.23 22.08
CA PHE A 329 -19.29 -4.15 21.17
C PHE A 329 -19.29 -2.81 20.43
N PRO A 330 -19.25 -1.68 21.16
CA PRO A 330 -19.35 -0.37 20.56
C PRO A 330 -18.23 -0.12 19.55
N ASN A 331 -17.00 -0.61 19.73
CA ASN A 331 -15.90 -0.29 18.81
C ASN A 331 -15.63 -1.36 17.73
N ASN A 332 -16.57 -2.30 17.50
CA ASN A 332 -16.38 -3.38 16.52
C ASN A 332 -16.87 -3.00 15.11
N ARG A 333 -16.11 -3.40 14.08
CA ARG A 333 -16.42 -3.14 12.66
C ARG A 333 -17.80 -3.67 12.22
N TRP A 334 -18.22 -4.85 12.70
CA TRP A 334 -19.53 -5.41 12.36
C TRP A 334 -20.68 -4.65 13.05
N THR A 335 -20.44 -4.04 14.21
CA THR A 335 -21.39 -3.13 14.86
C THR A 335 -21.59 -1.88 14.00
N GLU A 336 -20.50 -1.29 13.50
CA GLU A 336 -20.58 -0.15 12.58
C GLU A 336 -21.27 -0.53 11.25
N THR A 337 -20.93 -1.69 10.69
CA THR A 337 -21.59 -2.22 9.49
C THR A 337 -23.09 -2.39 9.72
N SER A 338 -23.48 -2.92 10.88
CA SER A 338 -24.87 -3.06 11.29
C SER A 338 -25.61 -1.73 11.38
N LEU A 339 -24.98 -0.71 11.96
CA LEU A 339 -25.52 0.64 12.04
C LEU A 339 -25.75 1.24 10.65
N LYS A 340 -24.74 1.15 9.76
CA LYS A 340 -24.85 1.65 8.38
C LYS A 340 -25.92 0.90 7.57
N SER A 341 -26.02 -0.43 7.70
CA SER A 341 -27.10 -1.23 7.09
C SER A 341 -28.48 -0.81 7.59
N TYR A 342 -28.62 -0.62 8.91
CA TYR A 342 -29.86 -0.17 9.53
C TYR A 342 -30.26 1.21 8.99
N LEU A 343 -29.34 2.17 8.99
CA LEU A 343 -29.54 3.53 8.51
C LEU A 343 -29.94 3.57 7.03
N ARG A 344 -29.24 2.84 6.17
CA ARG A 344 -29.57 2.73 4.73
C ARG A 344 -30.96 2.13 4.53
N LYS A 345 -31.31 1.08 5.27
CA LYS A 345 -32.62 0.43 5.16
C LYS A 345 -33.75 1.32 5.67
N SER A 346 -33.59 1.96 6.83
CA SER A 346 -34.62 2.84 7.38
C SER A 346 -34.87 4.06 6.49
N LEU A 347 -33.80 4.65 5.94
CA LEU A 347 -33.90 5.73 4.95
C LEU A 347 -34.62 5.28 3.68
N ARG A 348 -34.27 4.09 3.14
CA ARG A 348 -34.93 3.51 1.96
C ARG A 348 -36.43 3.27 2.19
N LEU A 349 -36.80 2.82 3.38
CA LEU A 349 -38.20 2.62 3.77
C LEU A 349 -38.93 3.94 4.11
N LYS A 350 -38.25 5.09 4.00
CA LYS A 350 -38.75 6.41 4.38
C LYS A 350 -39.28 6.47 5.81
N ASN A 351 -38.72 5.65 6.70
CA ASN A 351 -39.09 5.67 8.11
C ASN A 351 -38.28 6.76 8.82
N LYS A 352 -38.89 7.95 8.98
CA LYS A 352 -38.24 9.14 9.58
C LYS A 352 -37.66 8.86 10.96
N THR A 353 -38.45 8.30 11.86
CA THR A 353 -38.06 8.02 13.26
C THR A 353 -36.84 7.11 13.33
N GLU A 354 -36.84 5.99 12.60
CA GLU A 354 -35.74 5.03 12.66
C GLU A 354 -34.50 5.49 11.88
N THR A 355 -34.67 6.36 10.88
CA THR A 355 -33.53 6.97 10.19
C THR A 355 -32.79 7.95 11.09
N TYR A 356 -33.51 8.86 11.76
CA TYR A 356 -32.89 9.79 12.70
C TYR A 356 -32.31 9.09 13.93
N TYR A 357 -32.90 7.98 14.38
CA TYR A 357 -32.29 7.12 15.40
C TYR A 357 -30.90 6.61 14.97
N GLY A 358 -30.81 6.04 13.77
CA GLY A 358 -29.52 5.55 13.25
C GLY A 358 -28.52 6.67 13.02
N LEU A 359 -28.97 7.83 12.54
CA LEU A 359 -28.13 9.00 12.31
C LEU A 359 -27.53 9.55 13.61
N LYS A 360 -28.35 9.70 14.67
CA LYS A 360 -27.88 10.14 15.98
C LYS A 360 -26.76 9.25 16.53
N ILE A 361 -26.92 7.94 16.41
CA ILE A 361 -25.88 6.99 16.85
C ILE A 361 -24.62 7.11 15.99
N LEU A 362 -24.78 7.37 14.68
CA LEU A 362 -23.64 7.58 13.79
C LEU A 362 -22.85 8.84 14.21
N GLU A 363 -23.56 9.93 14.54
CA GLU A 363 -22.98 11.18 15.04
C GLU A 363 -22.22 10.98 16.36
N GLU A 364 -22.81 10.26 17.32
CA GLU A 364 -22.18 9.98 18.63
C GLU A 364 -20.88 9.16 18.50
N ARG A 365 -20.75 8.35 17.44
CA ARG A 365 -19.65 7.38 17.28
C ARG A 365 -18.46 7.91 16.50
N HIS A 366 -18.70 8.76 15.51
CA HIS A 366 -17.61 9.25 14.67
C HIS A 366 -16.98 10.49 15.30
N SER A 367 -15.65 10.48 15.44
CA SER A 367 -14.90 11.62 15.96
C SER A 367 -14.91 12.80 14.98
N LYS A 368 -14.44 13.98 15.43
CA LYS A 368 -14.23 15.16 14.58
C LYS A 368 -13.48 14.86 13.27
N LEU A 369 -12.67 13.81 13.19
CA LEU A 369 -11.88 13.43 12.01
C LEU A 369 -12.73 12.91 10.83
N ARG A 370 -13.99 12.51 11.04
CA ARG A 370 -14.92 12.06 10.00
C ARG A 370 -16.15 12.97 9.89
N ASN A 371 -16.03 14.23 10.31
CA ASN A 371 -17.15 15.18 10.32
C ASN A 371 -17.82 15.30 8.95
N ASP A 372 -17.05 15.47 7.87
CA ASP A 372 -17.59 15.59 6.51
C ASP A 372 -18.43 14.37 6.07
N PHE A 373 -18.04 13.17 6.51
CA PHE A 373 -18.80 11.95 6.25
C PHE A 373 -20.18 12.01 6.94
N ILE A 374 -20.22 12.46 8.20
CA ILE A 374 -21.46 12.60 8.97
C ILE A 374 -22.34 13.70 8.36
N LEU A 375 -21.77 14.88 8.07
CA LEU A 375 -22.46 15.99 7.42
C LEU A 375 -23.10 15.56 6.10
N SER A 376 -22.40 14.74 5.31
CA SER A 376 -22.99 14.19 4.09
C SER A 376 -24.25 13.35 4.35
N TRP A 377 -24.28 12.52 5.40
CA TRP A 377 -25.48 11.79 5.79
C TRP A 377 -26.60 12.72 6.23
N ASN A 378 -26.28 13.72 7.04
CA ASN A 378 -27.21 14.74 7.51
C ASN A 378 -27.88 15.50 6.35
N ILE A 379 -27.10 15.95 5.36
CA ILE A 379 -27.61 16.61 4.15
C ILE A 379 -28.61 15.72 3.43
N TRP A 380 -28.22 14.49 3.09
CA TRP A 380 -29.06 13.63 2.25
C TRP A 380 -30.31 13.12 2.98
N ILE A 381 -30.23 12.86 4.28
CA ILE A 381 -31.38 12.47 5.11
C ILE A 381 -32.37 13.62 5.24
N ALA A 382 -31.88 14.83 5.56
CA ALA A 382 -32.73 16.02 5.67
C ALA A 382 -33.41 16.33 4.32
N ASN A 383 -32.67 16.23 3.22
CA ASN A 383 -33.22 16.40 1.87
C ASN A 383 -34.30 15.35 1.54
N GLU A 384 -34.08 14.07 1.86
CA GLU A 384 -35.07 13.01 1.61
C GLU A 384 -36.38 13.24 2.39
N PHE A 385 -36.28 13.69 3.64
CA PHE A 385 -37.45 13.97 4.48
C PHE A 385 -38.00 15.40 4.35
N LYS A 386 -37.51 16.16 3.36
CA LYS A 386 -37.94 17.55 3.09
C LYS A 386 -37.77 18.50 4.28
N ASP A 387 -36.81 18.24 5.16
CA ASP A 387 -36.41 19.15 6.23
C ASP A 387 -35.38 20.14 5.68
N PHE A 388 -35.86 21.07 4.86
CA PHE A 388 -34.99 21.95 4.07
C PHE A 388 -34.21 22.93 4.93
N ASN A 389 -34.75 23.37 6.07
CA ASN A 389 -34.02 24.25 7.00
C ASN A 389 -32.75 23.56 7.53
N LYS A 390 -32.87 22.31 8.01
CA LYS A 390 -31.70 21.55 8.47
C LYS A 390 -30.78 21.16 7.33
N ARG A 391 -31.34 20.75 6.19
CA ARG A 391 -30.54 20.46 4.99
C ARG A 391 -29.64 21.66 4.66
N ASP A 392 -30.23 22.84 4.64
CA ASP A 392 -29.56 24.08 4.26
C ASP A 392 -28.47 24.47 5.28
N GLU A 393 -28.72 24.28 6.56
CA GLU A 393 -27.72 24.39 7.64
C GLU A 393 -26.52 23.46 7.39
N TYR A 394 -26.76 22.17 7.16
CA TYR A 394 -25.69 21.19 6.93
C TYR A 394 -24.95 21.40 5.61
N VAL A 395 -25.63 21.85 4.56
CA VAL A 395 -25.01 22.24 3.28
C VAL A 395 -24.05 23.40 3.54
N LEU A 396 -24.51 24.46 4.21
CA LEU A 396 -23.67 25.61 4.51
C LEU A 396 -22.48 25.23 5.41
N GLU A 397 -22.71 24.43 6.46
CA GLU A 397 -21.65 23.94 7.33
C GLU A 397 -20.60 23.15 6.55
N THR A 398 -21.03 22.28 5.64
CA THR A 398 -20.11 21.51 4.77
C THR A 398 -19.29 22.43 3.87
N LEU A 399 -19.92 23.43 3.25
CA LEU A 399 -19.24 24.40 2.39
C LEU A 399 -18.23 25.27 3.16
N LEU A 400 -18.48 25.55 4.43
CA LEU A 400 -17.61 26.36 5.28
C LEU A 400 -16.46 25.54 5.91
N THR A 401 -16.67 24.25 6.19
CA THR A 401 -15.76 23.48 7.05
C THR A 401 -15.04 22.33 6.35
N SER A 402 -15.66 21.68 5.37
CA SER A 402 -15.05 20.52 4.70
C SER A 402 -13.81 20.93 3.91
N LYS A 403 -12.80 20.05 3.87
CA LYS A 403 -11.60 20.17 3.03
C LYS A 403 -11.49 19.07 1.99
N ASN A 404 -12.49 18.20 1.92
CA ASN A 404 -12.54 17.13 0.94
C ASN A 404 -13.45 17.56 -0.23
N PRO A 405 -12.91 17.75 -1.44
CA PRO A 405 -13.68 18.23 -2.57
C PRO A 405 -14.85 17.30 -2.95
N TYR A 406 -14.78 16.00 -2.63
CA TYR A 406 -15.91 15.07 -2.80
C TYR A 406 -17.16 15.52 -2.02
N TYR A 407 -16.99 15.91 -0.76
CA TYR A 407 -18.11 16.34 0.10
C TYR A 407 -18.60 17.73 -0.28
N ILE A 408 -17.67 18.64 -0.60
CA ILE A 408 -17.99 20.00 -1.07
C ILE A 408 -18.81 19.93 -2.36
N LYS A 409 -18.40 19.11 -3.35
CA LYS A 409 -19.16 18.92 -4.59
C LYS A 409 -20.55 18.37 -4.34
N GLY A 410 -20.69 17.41 -3.42
CA GLY A 410 -22.00 16.91 -2.99
C GLY A 410 -22.90 18.03 -2.45
N ALA A 411 -22.38 18.85 -1.54
CA ALA A 411 -23.12 20.00 -0.97
C ALA A 411 -23.47 21.06 -2.03
N LEU A 412 -22.55 21.37 -2.94
CA LEU A 412 -22.78 22.33 -4.04
C LEU A 412 -23.96 21.96 -4.94
N THR A 413 -24.27 20.67 -5.10
CA THR A 413 -25.45 20.25 -5.88
C THR A 413 -26.80 20.66 -5.27
N LEU A 414 -26.81 21.09 -4.01
CA LEU A 414 -27.99 21.54 -3.28
C LEU A 414 -27.86 23.00 -2.80
N ALA A 415 -26.73 23.66 -3.05
CA ALA A 415 -26.47 25.00 -2.55
C ALA A 415 -27.30 26.06 -3.29
N ASN A 416 -27.83 27.02 -2.55
CA ASN A 416 -28.51 28.18 -3.11
C ASN A 416 -27.59 29.41 -3.15
N LYS A 417 -28.04 30.49 -3.81
CA LYS A 417 -27.27 31.72 -3.99
C LYS A 417 -26.85 32.37 -2.66
N ASP A 418 -27.73 32.37 -1.66
CA ASP A 418 -27.48 33.02 -0.37
C ASP A 418 -26.40 32.28 0.42
N MET A 419 -26.39 30.95 0.37
CA MET A 419 -25.33 30.13 0.95
C MET A 419 -23.98 30.44 0.31
N LEU A 420 -23.93 30.48 -1.02
CA LEU A 420 -22.70 30.80 -1.75
C LEU A 420 -22.23 32.21 -1.38
N GLN A 421 -23.14 33.19 -1.33
CA GLN A 421 -22.83 34.54 -0.88
C GLN A 421 -22.26 34.58 0.53
N ASN A 422 -22.78 33.76 1.45
CA ASN A 422 -22.25 33.63 2.80
C ASN A 422 -20.80 33.11 2.80
N VAL A 423 -20.51 32.08 2.00
CA VAL A 423 -19.14 31.55 1.86
C VAL A 423 -18.22 32.59 1.24
N TYR A 424 -18.67 33.35 0.23
CA TYR A 424 -17.89 34.42 -0.37
C TYR A 424 -17.59 35.56 0.62
N SER A 425 -18.56 35.97 1.43
CA SER A 425 -18.35 36.96 2.50
C SER A 425 -17.36 36.45 3.55
N ASN A 426 -17.45 35.18 3.94
CA ASN A 426 -16.50 34.55 4.88
C ASN A 426 -15.08 34.48 4.29
N ASN A 427 -14.96 34.12 3.02
CA ASN A 427 -13.70 34.11 2.29
C ASN A 427 -13.07 35.50 2.21
N ALA A 428 -13.87 36.54 1.91
CA ALA A 428 -13.40 37.91 1.85
C ALA A 428 -12.84 38.37 3.20
N TYR A 429 -13.58 38.12 4.29
CA TYR A 429 -13.12 38.39 5.65
C TYR A 429 -11.80 37.67 5.99
N ASN A 430 -11.73 36.35 5.75
CA ASN A 430 -10.51 35.57 6.02
C ASN A 430 -9.33 36.06 5.18
N MET A 431 -9.56 36.45 3.93
CA MET A 431 -8.52 37.00 3.05
C MET A 431 -8.01 38.35 3.56
N GLU A 432 -8.90 39.25 4.01
CA GLU A 432 -8.52 40.54 4.59
C GLU A 432 -7.70 40.36 5.87
N GLU A 433 -8.13 39.49 6.78
CA GLU A 433 -7.38 39.17 8.00
C GLU A 433 -6.03 38.54 7.66
N ALA A 434 -5.98 37.59 6.72
CA ALA A 434 -4.72 37.03 6.25
C ALA A 434 -3.77 38.12 5.74
N LYS A 435 -4.24 39.09 4.95
CA LYS A 435 -3.43 40.23 4.47
C LYS A 435 -2.92 41.11 5.62
N LYS A 436 -3.75 41.42 6.62
CA LYS A 436 -3.35 42.20 7.81
C LYS A 436 -2.23 41.51 8.58
N PHE A 437 -2.39 40.22 8.88
CA PHE A 437 -1.36 39.46 9.59
C PHE A 437 -0.09 39.29 8.74
N PHE A 438 -0.24 39.16 7.42
CA PHE A 438 0.89 39.07 6.51
C PHE A 438 1.73 40.35 6.50
N ALA A 439 1.09 41.53 6.46
CA ALA A 439 1.76 42.83 6.53
C ALA A 439 2.57 42.99 7.84
N ASN A 440 2.07 42.45 8.95
CA ASN A 440 2.75 42.43 10.24
C ASN A 440 3.76 41.26 10.40
N SER A 441 4.08 40.55 9.31
CA SER A 441 4.96 39.37 9.32
C SER A 441 4.52 38.22 10.26
N ASN A 442 3.25 38.17 10.66
CA ASN A 442 2.70 37.08 11.46
C ASN A 442 2.24 35.92 10.55
N TYR A 443 3.20 35.16 10.04
CA TYR A 443 2.97 34.11 9.05
C TYR A 443 2.14 32.94 9.56
N SER A 444 2.28 32.57 10.84
CA SER A 444 1.48 31.52 11.45
C SER A 444 0.00 31.87 11.42
N LYS A 445 -0.35 33.08 11.86
CA LYS A 445 -1.74 33.56 11.84
C LYS A 445 -2.24 33.78 10.41
N THR A 446 -1.38 34.25 9.52
CA THR A 446 -1.72 34.36 8.09
C THR A 446 -2.13 33.02 7.51
N LEU A 447 -1.34 31.96 7.70
CA LEU A 447 -1.67 30.62 7.22
C LEU A 447 -2.92 30.04 7.88
N GLU A 448 -3.17 30.35 9.16
CA GLU A 448 -4.42 29.97 9.84
C GLU A 448 -5.65 30.54 9.11
N PHE A 449 -5.64 31.82 8.74
CA PHE A 449 -6.73 32.45 8.00
C PHE A 449 -6.83 31.96 6.55
N LEU A 450 -5.72 31.82 5.84
CA LEU A 450 -5.71 31.24 4.49
C LEU A 450 -6.28 29.81 4.48
N ASN A 451 -6.00 29.01 5.51
CA ASN A 451 -6.55 27.66 5.67
C ASN A 451 -8.07 27.65 5.87
N LYS A 452 -8.67 28.74 6.37
CA LYS A 452 -10.13 28.86 6.53
C LYS A 452 -10.84 29.18 5.22
N ILE A 453 -10.15 29.75 4.23
CA ILE A 453 -10.71 30.06 2.92
C ILE A 453 -11.18 28.78 2.21
N GLN A 454 -12.36 28.86 1.61
CA GLN A 454 -13.01 27.79 0.86
C GLN A 454 -13.04 28.13 -0.63
N PHE A 455 -12.29 27.38 -1.43
CA PHE A 455 -12.12 27.66 -2.85
C PHE A 455 -13.28 27.11 -3.70
N ILE A 456 -14.52 27.47 -3.35
CA ILE A 456 -15.72 26.84 -3.90
C ILE A 456 -15.88 27.04 -5.41
N ASP A 457 -15.49 28.20 -5.96
CA ASP A 457 -15.57 28.47 -7.40
C ASP A 457 -14.57 27.63 -8.18
N TYR A 458 -13.33 27.58 -7.72
CA TYR A 458 -12.33 26.69 -8.28
C TYR A 458 -12.68 25.22 -8.14
N ILE A 459 -13.25 24.79 -7.00
CA ILE A 459 -13.76 23.44 -6.84
C ILE A 459 -14.89 23.19 -7.84
N ALA A 460 -15.87 24.08 -7.96
CA ALA A 460 -17.03 23.94 -8.82
C ALA A 460 -16.65 23.90 -10.30
N THR A 461 -15.84 24.85 -10.76
CA THR A 461 -15.57 25.12 -12.18
C THR A 461 -14.30 24.46 -12.70
N LYS A 462 -13.44 23.93 -11.81
CA LYS A 462 -12.07 23.47 -12.09
C LYS A 462 -11.13 24.58 -12.58
N ARG A 463 -11.56 25.85 -12.60
CA ARG A 463 -10.76 27.00 -13.09
C ARG A 463 -10.26 27.84 -11.93
N GLU A 464 -8.98 28.15 -11.92
CA GLU A 464 -8.40 29.01 -10.88
C GLU A 464 -9.01 30.42 -10.95
N ASP A 465 -9.61 30.86 -9.84
CA ASP A 465 -10.14 32.21 -9.68
C ASP A 465 -9.13 33.15 -9.00
N LYS A 466 -9.46 34.44 -8.97
CA LYS A 466 -8.59 35.49 -8.39
C LYS A 466 -8.31 35.25 -6.90
N LEU A 467 -9.28 34.77 -6.13
CA LEU A 467 -9.14 34.53 -4.70
C LEU A 467 -8.14 33.40 -4.44
N VAL A 468 -8.25 32.30 -5.18
CA VAL A 468 -7.31 31.16 -5.11
C VAL A 468 -5.91 31.61 -5.46
N LYS A 469 -5.75 32.34 -6.57
CA LYS A 469 -4.46 32.85 -7.02
C LYS A 469 -3.81 33.74 -5.95
N GLU A 470 -4.55 34.71 -5.42
CA GLU A 470 -4.05 35.61 -4.39
C GLU A 470 -3.67 34.86 -3.10
N ALA A 471 -4.48 33.88 -2.67
CA ALA A 471 -4.20 33.08 -1.48
C ALA A 471 -2.93 32.23 -1.67
N ARG A 472 -2.75 31.64 -2.87
CA ARG A 472 -1.55 30.90 -3.25
C ARG A 472 -0.32 31.81 -3.31
N ASP A 473 -0.44 33.03 -3.82
CA ASP A 473 0.67 33.98 -3.90
C ASP A 473 1.15 34.38 -2.49
N ILE A 474 0.24 34.67 -1.56
CA ILE A 474 0.59 34.95 -0.16
C ILE A 474 1.21 33.71 0.49
N ALA A 475 0.57 32.54 0.35
CA ALA A 475 1.09 31.28 0.90
C ALA A 475 2.49 30.95 0.36
N LYS A 476 2.72 31.14 -0.95
CA LYS A 476 4.03 30.95 -1.58
C LYS A 476 5.07 31.89 -0.98
N LYS A 477 4.77 33.18 -0.78
CA LYS A 477 5.70 34.12 -0.13
C LYS A 477 6.07 33.68 1.30
N ILE A 478 5.11 33.10 2.03
CA ILE A 478 5.35 32.53 3.37
C ILE A 478 6.22 31.27 3.29
N PHE A 479 5.87 30.32 2.41
CA PHE A 479 6.64 29.08 2.25
C PHE A 479 8.06 29.36 1.78
N MET A 480 8.25 30.40 0.95
CA MET A 480 9.57 30.89 0.55
C MET A 480 10.40 31.44 1.71
N GLN A 481 9.88 31.56 2.94
CA GLN A 481 10.72 31.83 4.12
C GLN A 481 11.43 30.57 4.62
N ASN A 482 10.86 29.40 4.35
CA ASN A 482 11.44 28.13 4.74
C ASN A 482 12.65 27.81 3.87
N LYS A 483 13.77 27.46 4.50
CA LYS A 483 15.03 27.14 3.83
C LYS A 483 14.87 26.02 2.79
N PHE A 484 14.18 24.93 3.12
CA PHE A 484 13.92 23.81 2.20
C PHE A 484 13.26 24.29 0.90
N VAL A 485 12.26 25.17 1.03
CA VAL A 485 11.51 25.70 -0.12
C VAL A 485 12.40 26.65 -0.93
N LYS A 486 13.11 27.57 -0.28
CA LYS A 486 14.11 28.45 -0.97
C LYS A 486 15.09 27.60 -1.78
N ASP A 487 15.64 26.57 -1.15
CA ASP A 487 16.62 25.69 -1.75
C ASP A 487 16.01 24.90 -2.93
N PHE A 488 14.77 24.43 -2.80
CA PHE A 488 14.04 23.79 -3.90
C PHE A 488 13.94 24.65 -5.16
N TYR A 489 13.75 25.97 -5.01
CA TYR A 489 13.68 26.91 -6.15
C TYR A 489 15.01 27.53 -6.55
N SER A 490 16.09 27.30 -5.79
CA SER A 490 17.36 28.02 -5.95
C SER A 490 18.18 27.65 -7.20
N LYS A 491 17.67 26.77 -8.08
CA LYS A 491 18.38 26.24 -9.26
C LYS A 491 19.79 25.70 -8.94
N LYS A 492 20.00 25.22 -7.72
CA LYS A 492 21.27 24.60 -7.31
C LYS A 492 21.62 23.43 -8.21
N THR A 493 22.89 23.35 -8.57
CA THR A 493 23.52 22.19 -9.17
C THR A 493 23.49 21.00 -8.21
N GLU A 494 23.60 19.79 -8.73
CA GLU A 494 23.67 18.57 -7.91
C GLU A 494 24.75 18.64 -6.82
N ASN A 495 25.87 19.29 -7.14
CA ASN A 495 27.01 19.44 -6.26
C ASN A 495 26.70 20.36 -5.08
N GLU A 496 26.06 21.51 -5.34
CA GLU A 496 25.64 22.43 -4.29
C GLU A 496 24.67 21.75 -3.32
N ILE A 497 23.72 20.97 -3.87
CA ILE A 497 22.75 20.20 -3.08
C ILE A 497 23.47 19.13 -2.24
N PHE A 498 24.40 18.38 -2.84
CA PHE A 498 25.17 17.37 -2.12
C PHE A 498 25.97 17.98 -0.94
N ASN A 499 26.60 19.13 -1.17
CA ASN A 499 27.46 19.79 -0.19
C ASN A 499 26.70 20.41 0.98
N GLU A 500 25.37 20.44 0.95
CA GLU A 500 24.53 20.87 2.08
C GLU A 500 24.21 19.76 3.08
N LEU A 501 24.39 18.50 2.70
CA LEU A 501 24.28 17.40 3.63
C LEU A 501 25.39 17.50 4.69
N SER A 502 25.06 17.15 5.93
CA SER A 502 26.08 17.03 6.99
C SER A 502 27.16 16.04 6.56
N LEU A 503 28.39 16.19 7.06
CA LEU A 503 29.48 15.26 6.71
C LEU A 503 29.09 13.80 6.98
N GLN A 504 28.38 13.54 8.07
CA GLN A 504 27.87 12.20 8.41
C GLN A 504 26.82 11.73 7.40
N THR A 505 25.82 12.55 7.09
CA THR A 505 24.76 12.20 6.13
C THR A 505 25.30 12.04 4.71
N ARG A 506 26.31 12.83 4.31
CA ARG A 506 27.02 12.63 3.04
C ARG A 506 27.68 11.27 2.99
N LYS A 507 28.46 10.90 4.02
CA LYS A 507 29.12 9.59 4.11
C LYS A 507 28.12 8.44 3.99
N GLU A 508 26.97 8.56 4.66
CA GLU A 508 25.89 7.56 4.61
C GLU A 508 25.20 7.53 3.23
N SER A 509 24.89 8.70 2.65
CA SER A 509 24.17 8.82 1.37
C SER A 509 25.00 8.42 0.16
N ASN A 510 26.32 8.64 0.21
CA ASN A 510 27.23 8.28 -0.88
C ASN A 510 27.12 6.81 -1.28
N LYS A 511 26.87 5.93 -0.30
CA LYS A 511 26.70 4.50 -0.53
C LYS A 511 25.44 4.22 -1.36
N SER A 512 24.31 4.78 -0.97
CA SER A 512 23.03 4.67 -1.69
C SER A 512 23.14 5.24 -3.11
N ILE A 513 23.76 6.42 -3.26
CA ILE A 513 23.97 7.09 -4.54
C ILE A 513 24.84 6.22 -5.47
N LEU A 514 25.98 5.72 -4.99
CA LEU A 514 26.87 4.86 -5.78
C LEU A 514 26.18 3.58 -6.25
N LEU A 515 25.44 2.91 -5.35
CA LEU A 515 24.68 1.70 -5.70
C LEU A 515 23.67 1.99 -6.82
N TYR A 516 22.94 3.11 -6.72
CA TYR A 516 22.01 3.54 -7.78
C TYR A 516 22.72 3.78 -9.12
N TYR A 517 23.84 4.51 -9.12
CA TYR A 517 24.62 4.79 -10.34
C TYR A 517 25.19 3.51 -10.99
N TYR A 518 25.55 2.52 -10.18
CA TYR A 518 25.99 1.22 -10.67
C TYR A 518 24.85 0.26 -11.05
N GLY A 519 23.58 0.66 -10.86
CA GLY A 519 22.40 -0.10 -11.23
C GLY A 519 21.92 -1.10 -10.16
N ASP A 520 22.50 -1.06 -8.96
CA ASP A 520 22.07 -1.84 -7.79
C ASP A 520 20.92 -1.14 -7.05
N ASN A 521 19.80 -1.01 -7.77
CA ASN A 521 18.68 -0.19 -7.35
C ASN A 521 18.06 -0.63 -6.02
N GLN A 522 17.90 -1.94 -5.79
CA GLN A 522 17.26 -2.43 -4.56
C GLN A 522 18.09 -2.11 -3.32
N ASN A 523 19.41 -2.31 -3.38
CA ASN A 523 20.27 -1.96 -2.26
C ASN A 523 20.40 -0.44 -2.10
N ALA A 524 20.39 0.32 -3.21
CA ALA A 524 20.31 1.77 -3.16
C ALA A 524 19.07 2.25 -2.38
N TYR A 525 17.90 1.64 -2.63
CA TYR A 525 16.66 1.96 -1.90
C TYR A 525 16.77 1.62 -0.42
N ASN A 526 17.30 0.44 -0.08
CA ASN A 526 17.44 0.00 1.31
C ASN A 526 18.37 0.93 2.10
N GLU A 527 19.51 1.33 1.52
CA GLU A 527 20.43 2.29 2.15
C GLU A 527 19.80 3.69 2.24
N PHE A 528 19.05 4.14 1.23
CA PHE A 528 18.34 5.42 1.28
C PHE A 528 17.30 5.44 2.40
N ASP A 529 16.48 4.39 2.51
CA ASP A 529 15.41 4.30 3.51
C ASP A 529 15.96 4.31 4.94
N LYS A 530 17.13 3.70 5.17
CA LYS A 530 17.84 3.74 6.46
C LYS A 530 18.29 5.16 6.83
N ILE A 531 18.70 5.96 5.85
CA ILE A 531 19.06 7.37 6.08
C ILE A 531 17.79 8.16 6.35
N TYR A 532 16.79 8.01 5.48
CA TYR A 532 15.51 8.70 5.56
C TYR A 532 14.79 8.45 6.89
N SER A 533 14.88 7.27 7.48
CA SER A 533 14.26 6.95 8.77
C SER A 533 14.93 7.63 9.97
N LYS A 534 16.20 8.04 9.85
CA LYS A 534 17.00 8.58 10.96
C LYS A 534 17.09 10.10 10.95
N THR A 535 17.05 10.71 9.77
CA THR A 535 17.28 12.14 9.59
C THR A 535 15.96 12.89 9.39
N GLN A 536 15.86 14.13 9.89
CA GLN A 536 14.83 15.04 9.38
C GLN A 536 15.10 15.29 7.88
N THR A 537 14.10 15.14 7.03
CA THR A 537 14.28 15.24 5.57
C THR A 537 14.68 16.65 5.19
N THR A 538 15.90 16.79 4.68
CA THR A 538 16.45 18.02 4.12
C THR A 538 16.17 18.10 2.62
N TYR A 539 16.33 19.29 2.03
CA TYR A 539 16.19 19.45 0.57
C TYR A 539 17.09 18.49 -0.23
N PRO A 540 18.36 18.28 0.16
CA PRO A 540 19.19 17.27 -0.49
C PRO A 540 18.62 15.85 -0.44
N LEU A 541 18.08 15.40 0.69
CA LEU A 541 17.47 14.06 0.75
C LEU A 541 16.23 13.96 -0.13
N PHE A 542 15.43 15.01 -0.23
CA PHE A 542 14.31 15.05 -1.16
C PHE A 542 14.77 15.00 -2.62
N TYR A 543 15.82 15.75 -2.97
CA TYR A 543 16.46 15.72 -4.29
C TYR A 543 16.93 14.31 -4.67
N TYR A 544 17.62 13.63 -3.74
CA TYR A 544 18.08 12.25 -3.95
C TYR A 544 16.93 11.25 -4.04
N ALA A 545 15.89 11.40 -3.21
CA ALA A 545 14.68 10.58 -3.33
C ALA A 545 14.07 10.70 -4.73
N GLN A 546 13.99 11.92 -5.26
CA GLN A 546 13.50 12.14 -6.62
C GLN A 546 14.37 11.38 -7.63
N LYS A 547 15.69 11.54 -7.60
CA LYS A 547 16.59 10.86 -8.54
C LYS A 547 16.53 9.34 -8.45
N ILE A 548 16.49 8.79 -7.24
CA ILE A 548 16.55 7.35 -6.98
C ILE A 548 15.22 6.68 -7.32
N PHE A 549 14.09 7.24 -6.88
CA PHE A 549 12.79 6.57 -6.96
C PHE A 549 11.96 6.96 -8.18
N LEU A 550 12.05 8.22 -8.64
CA LEU A 550 11.28 8.65 -9.80
C LEU A 550 11.83 8.05 -11.09
N ASN A 551 13.15 8.14 -11.29
CA ASN A 551 13.80 7.69 -12.53
C ASN A 551 13.83 6.16 -12.68
N SER A 552 13.72 5.43 -11.57
CA SER A 552 13.70 3.97 -11.54
C SER A 552 12.29 3.38 -11.70
N ALA A 553 11.29 4.21 -11.98
CA ALA A 553 9.87 3.85 -12.01
C ALA A 553 9.33 3.28 -10.68
N ASN A 554 10.01 3.52 -9.55
CA ASN A 554 9.49 3.25 -8.20
C ASN A 554 8.67 4.45 -7.68
N THR A 555 7.68 4.83 -8.49
CA THR A 555 6.79 5.99 -8.30
C THR A 555 6.03 5.94 -6.98
N LYS A 556 5.59 4.75 -6.55
CA LYS A 556 4.90 4.54 -5.28
C LYS A 556 5.75 4.97 -4.09
N ARG A 557 7.03 4.58 -4.04
CA ARG A 557 7.91 4.96 -2.93
C ARG A 557 8.16 6.47 -2.92
N PHE A 558 8.37 7.06 -4.10
CA PHE A 558 8.50 8.52 -4.21
C PHE A 558 7.26 9.25 -3.72
N MET A 559 6.06 8.81 -4.11
CA MET A 559 4.80 9.38 -3.63
C MET A 559 4.61 9.24 -2.11
N GLN A 560 5.07 8.14 -1.50
CA GLN A 560 5.07 7.99 -0.04
C GLN A 560 5.98 9.01 0.66
N ILE A 561 7.12 9.34 0.05
CA ILE A 561 8.03 10.40 0.52
C ILE A 561 7.34 11.77 0.38
N CYS A 562 6.76 12.06 -0.80
CA CYS A 562 6.00 13.28 -1.05
C CYS A 562 4.81 13.43 -0.10
N ASN A 563 4.18 12.33 0.32
CA ASN A 563 3.07 12.38 1.28
C ASN A 563 3.48 12.89 2.67
N ASN A 564 4.77 13.04 2.98
CA ASN A 564 5.21 13.69 4.21
C ASN A 564 5.84 15.08 3.97
N ILE A 565 5.87 15.54 2.72
CA ILE A 565 6.65 16.72 2.34
C ILE A 565 6.26 17.99 3.08
N GLY A 566 4.96 18.12 3.38
CA GLY A 566 4.37 19.19 4.19
C GLY A 566 5.06 19.44 5.53
N LYS A 567 5.43 18.36 6.21
CA LYS A 567 6.09 18.46 7.51
C LYS A 567 7.42 19.21 7.41
N TYR A 568 8.11 19.12 6.27
CA TYR A 568 9.46 19.68 6.10
C TYR A 568 9.46 21.18 5.81
N PHE A 569 8.37 21.74 5.28
CA PHE A 569 8.22 23.20 5.15
C PHE A 569 7.33 23.83 6.23
N GLY A 570 7.03 23.09 7.30
CA GLY A 570 6.25 23.59 8.44
C GLY A 570 4.76 23.74 8.17
N TYR A 571 4.22 23.02 7.17
CA TYR A 571 2.82 23.09 6.79
C TYR A 571 2.24 21.71 6.48
N PRO A 572 1.40 21.14 7.34
CA PRO A 572 0.79 19.84 7.08
C PRO A 572 -0.21 19.98 5.93
N TYR A 573 0.22 19.68 4.70
CA TYR A 573 -0.60 19.85 3.49
C TYR A 573 -1.91 19.05 3.51
N SER A 574 -2.03 18.04 4.37
CA SER A 574 -3.29 17.34 4.63
C SER A 574 -4.40 18.28 5.09
N GLN A 575 -4.07 19.50 5.55
CA GLN A 575 -5.01 20.57 5.85
C GLN A 575 -5.58 21.23 4.58
N ASN A 576 -4.73 21.65 3.63
CA ASN A 576 -5.16 22.22 2.35
C ASN A 576 -4.07 22.11 1.27
N VAL A 577 -4.19 21.11 0.38
CA VAL A 577 -3.24 20.89 -0.74
C VAL A 577 -3.25 22.09 -1.71
N ASP A 578 -4.38 22.80 -1.84
CA ASP A 578 -4.53 23.87 -2.82
C ASP A 578 -3.67 25.09 -2.51
N LEU A 579 -3.21 25.28 -1.27
CA LEU A 579 -2.30 26.36 -0.91
C LEU A 579 -0.83 26.07 -1.26
N LEU A 580 -0.48 24.81 -1.50
CA LEU A 580 0.89 24.46 -1.84
C LEU A 580 1.31 25.09 -3.18
N PRO A 581 2.58 25.44 -3.36
CA PRO A 581 3.11 25.79 -4.67
C PRO A 581 2.85 24.68 -5.69
N GLU A 582 2.67 25.07 -6.96
CA GLU A 582 2.24 24.18 -8.05
C GLU A 582 3.14 22.94 -8.18
N GLU A 583 4.46 23.13 -8.10
CA GLU A 583 5.46 22.09 -8.26
C GLU A 583 5.28 20.98 -7.21
N PHE A 584 4.93 21.33 -5.97
CA PHE A 584 4.65 20.37 -4.92
C PHE A 584 3.32 19.66 -5.10
N ARG A 585 2.28 20.36 -5.57
CA ARG A 585 0.98 19.74 -5.88
C ARG A 585 1.12 18.66 -6.95
N LYS A 586 1.92 18.92 -7.98
CA LYS A 586 2.20 17.97 -9.07
C LYS A 586 3.01 16.74 -8.61
N TYR A 587 3.85 16.85 -7.58
CA TYR A 587 4.45 15.66 -6.96
C TYR A 587 3.47 14.84 -6.11
N ILE A 588 2.51 15.51 -5.46
CA ILE A 588 1.47 14.83 -4.67
C ILE A 588 0.46 14.17 -5.60
N TYR A 589 0.09 14.82 -6.72
CA TYR A 589 -0.83 14.35 -7.77
C TYR A 589 -0.12 14.34 -9.15
N PRO A 590 0.75 13.35 -9.40
CA PRO A 590 1.53 13.27 -10.63
C PRO A 590 0.76 12.61 -11.78
N ARG A 591 1.06 13.00 -13.02
CA ARG A 591 0.62 12.31 -14.24
C ARG A 591 1.75 11.45 -14.83
N TYR A 592 2.13 10.38 -14.13
CA TYR A 592 3.09 9.42 -14.69
C TYR A 592 2.46 8.69 -15.88
N PHE A 593 3.27 8.37 -16.90
CA PHE A 593 2.82 7.69 -18.12
C PHE A 593 1.88 8.53 -19.02
N ASP A 594 2.05 9.87 -19.05
CA ASP A 594 1.28 10.78 -19.93
C ASP A 594 1.32 10.34 -21.41
N ASP A 595 2.45 9.84 -21.88
CA ASP A 595 2.69 9.30 -23.22
C ASP A 595 1.81 8.07 -23.55
N LEU A 596 1.37 7.33 -22.52
CA LEU A 596 0.50 6.17 -22.66
C LEU A 596 -0.96 6.52 -22.36
N VAL A 597 -1.23 7.30 -21.32
CA VAL A 597 -2.59 7.58 -20.83
C VAL A 597 -3.31 8.59 -21.71
N VAL A 598 -2.70 9.73 -22.03
CA VAL A 598 -3.39 10.84 -22.71
C VAL A 598 -3.91 10.45 -24.11
N PRO A 599 -3.12 9.79 -24.98
CA PRO A 599 -3.61 9.36 -26.29
C PRO A 599 -4.76 8.34 -26.19
N GLU A 600 -4.68 7.41 -25.24
CA GLU A 600 -5.67 6.34 -25.06
C GLU A 600 -6.97 6.86 -24.44
N ALA A 601 -6.85 7.79 -23.48
CA ALA A 601 -7.97 8.53 -22.90
C ALA A 601 -8.75 9.31 -23.98
N LYS A 602 -8.03 10.01 -24.87
CA LYS A 602 -8.61 10.73 -26.01
C LYS A 602 -9.37 9.79 -26.94
N TYR A 603 -8.82 8.62 -27.25
CA TYR A 603 -9.49 7.63 -28.11
C TYR A 603 -10.81 7.15 -27.50
N TYR A 604 -10.81 6.81 -26.21
CA TYR A 604 -12.00 6.30 -25.52
C TYR A 604 -12.95 7.39 -25.01
N LYS A 605 -12.62 8.67 -25.23
CA LYS A 605 -13.37 9.85 -24.75
C LYS A 605 -13.59 9.85 -23.23
N ILE A 606 -12.55 9.50 -22.49
CA ILE A 606 -12.53 9.53 -21.02
C ILE A 606 -11.61 10.66 -20.58
N GLU A 607 -12.01 11.43 -19.56
CA GLU A 607 -11.14 12.43 -18.93
C GLU A 607 -9.86 11.75 -18.38
N PRO A 608 -8.65 12.11 -18.84
CA PRO A 608 -7.39 11.55 -18.34
C PRO A 608 -7.27 11.61 -16.81
N GLU A 609 -7.81 12.65 -16.20
CA GLU A 609 -7.79 12.92 -14.78
C GLU A 609 -8.51 11.83 -13.98
N PHE A 610 -9.56 11.24 -14.54
CA PHE A 610 -10.26 10.11 -13.92
C PHE A 610 -9.47 8.80 -14.08
N ILE A 611 -8.75 8.62 -15.17
CA ILE A 611 -7.84 7.46 -15.33
C ILE A 611 -6.71 7.55 -14.31
N TYR A 612 -6.13 8.74 -14.12
CA TYR A 612 -5.10 8.98 -13.12
C TYR A 612 -5.60 8.80 -11.69
N SER A 613 -6.85 9.18 -11.40
CA SER A 613 -7.43 8.92 -10.08
C SER A 613 -7.60 7.43 -9.80
N ILE A 614 -8.09 6.64 -10.77
CA ILE A 614 -8.16 5.18 -10.66
C ILE A 614 -6.76 4.59 -10.46
N MET A 615 -5.81 4.88 -11.35
CA MET A 615 -4.45 4.31 -11.29
C MET A 615 -3.74 4.64 -9.96
N ARG A 616 -3.92 5.87 -9.46
CA ARG A 616 -3.42 6.29 -8.16
C ARG A 616 -4.00 5.42 -7.04
N GLU A 617 -5.32 5.26 -6.99
CA GLU A 617 -5.95 4.56 -5.88
C GLU A 617 -5.81 3.03 -5.94
N GLU A 618 -5.54 2.49 -7.13
CA GLU A 618 -5.27 1.06 -7.34
C GLU A 618 -3.84 0.66 -6.98
N SER A 619 -2.83 1.42 -7.42
CA SER A 619 -1.43 0.98 -7.29
C SER A 619 -0.47 2.03 -6.76
N LEU A 620 -0.88 3.30 -6.63
CA LEU A 620 0.03 4.44 -6.49
C LEU A 620 1.10 4.43 -7.61
N PHE A 621 0.68 4.08 -8.82
CA PHE A 621 1.52 3.98 -10.03
C PHE A 621 2.61 2.89 -9.98
N ASP A 622 2.47 1.89 -9.11
CA ASP A 622 3.38 0.75 -9.03
C ASP A 622 3.07 -0.31 -10.10
N SER A 623 3.91 -0.38 -11.14
CA SER A 623 3.77 -1.35 -12.23
C SER A 623 3.91 -2.81 -11.78
N LYS A 624 4.48 -3.06 -10.59
CA LYS A 624 4.69 -4.39 -10.02
C LYS A 624 3.68 -4.73 -8.92
N ALA A 625 2.68 -3.88 -8.69
CA ALA A 625 1.66 -4.11 -7.67
C ALA A 625 0.90 -5.44 -7.90
N LEU A 626 0.76 -6.23 -6.83
CA LEU A 626 -0.01 -7.48 -6.79
C LEU A 626 -0.95 -7.43 -5.57
N SER A 627 -2.26 -7.50 -5.80
CA SER A 627 -3.23 -7.61 -4.71
C SER A 627 -3.29 -9.03 -4.17
N TRP A 628 -3.76 -9.16 -2.93
CA TRP A 628 -4.04 -10.45 -2.29
C TRP A 628 -5.05 -11.31 -3.07
N ALA A 629 -5.97 -10.68 -3.81
CA ALA A 629 -6.95 -11.35 -4.67
C ALA A 629 -6.38 -11.72 -6.06
N GLY A 630 -5.15 -11.30 -6.37
CA GLY A 630 -4.46 -11.60 -7.63
C GLY A 630 -4.61 -10.54 -8.73
N ALA A 631 -5.07 -9.34 -8.40
CA ALA A 631 -5.08 -8.19 -9.30
C ALA A 631 -3.65 -7.68 -9.52
N ARG A 632 -3.32 -7.19 -10.73
CA ARG A 632 -1.92 -6.92 -11.14
C ARG A 632 -1.74 -5.57 -11.82
N GLY A 633 -0.58 -4.95 -11.57
CA GLY A 633 -0.05 -3.78 -12.27
C GLY A 633 -0.74 -2.46 -11.95
N LEU A 634 -0.51 -1.45 -12.80
CA LEU A 634 -0.87 -0.05 -12.56
C LEU A 634 -2.35 0.19 -12.27
N MET A 635 -3.25 -0.46 -13.00
CA MET A 635 -4.70 -0.33 -12.87
C MET A 635 -5.34 -1.54 -12.17
N GLN A 636 -4.52 -2.39 -11.51
CA GLN A 636 -4.95 -3.57 -10.75
C GLN A 636 -6.01 -4.42 -11.47
N LEU A 637 -5.67 -4.89 -12.67
CA LEU A 637 -6.57 -5.75 -13.42
C LEU A 637 -6.53 -7.19 -12.92
N MET A 638 -7.71 -7.80 -12.78
CA MET A 638 -7.82 -9.25 -12.63
C MET A 638 -7.47 -9.93 -13.95
N PRO A 639 -6.74 -11.08 -13.95
CA PRO A 639 -6.43 -11.81 -15.19
C PRO A 639 -7.66 -12.18 -16.03
N ALA A 640 -8.80 -12.45 -15.40
CA ALA A 640 -10.05 -12.71 -16.09
C ALA A 640 -10.59 -11.46 -16.83
N THR A 641 -10.57 -10.30 -16.17
CA THR A 641 -10.96 -9.01 -16.76
C THR A 641 -10.04 -8.66 -17.93
N ALA A 642 -8.72 -8.79 -17.74
CA ALA A 642 -7.74 -8.53 -18.79
C ALA A 642 -7.96 -9.39 -20.04
N ARG A 643 -8.28 -10.69 -19.88
CA ARG A 643 -8.63 -11.58 -21.01
C ARG A 643 -9.89 -11.13 -21.74
N ALA A 644 -10.90 -10.67 -21.00
CA ALA A 644 -12.15 -10.18 -21.59
C ALA A 644 -11.92 -8.89 -22.38
N GLU A 645 -11.14 -7.96 -21.83
CA GLU A 645 -10.85 -6.67 -22.47
C GLU A 645 -9.87 -6.80 -23.64
N ASN A 646 -8.94 -7.74 -23.61
CA ASN A 646 -8.04 -8.01 -24.75
C ASN A 646 -8.79 -8.46 -26.02
N LYS A 647 -10.03 -8.94 -25.89
CA LYS A 647 -10.90 -9.25 -27.04
C LYS A 647 -11.55 -8.00 -27.64
N LYS A 648 -11.69 -6.93 -26.86
CA LYS A 648 -12.42 -5.70 -27.21
C LYS A 648 -11.50 -4.54 -27.57
N THR A 649 -10.30 -4.50 -26.99
CA THR A 649 -9.31 -3.46 -27.27
C THR A 649 -8.79 -3.55 -28.71
N ARG A 650 -8.30 -2.42 -29.24
CA ARG A 650 -7.73 -2.35 -30.60
C ARG A 650 -6.34 -2.97 -30.74
N TYR A 651 -5.76 -3.41 -29.62
CA TYR A 651 -4.44 -4.03 -29.55
C TYR A 651 -4.55 -5.53 -29.28
N LYS A 652 -3.50 -6.29 -29.60
CA LYS A 652 -3.37 -7.70 -29.24
C LYS A 652 -2.23 -7.86 -28.25
N PHE A 653 -2.58 -8.00 -26.98
CA PHE A 653 -1.63 -8.20 -25.90
C PHE A 653 -1.62 -9.65 -25.40
N ASN A 654 -0.59 -10.02 -24.64
CA ASN A 654 -0.58 -11.25 -23.86
C ASN A 654 -1.25 -10.99 -22.50
N PRO A 655 -2.53 -11.37 -22.29
CA PRO A 655 -3.32 -10.95 -21.12
C PRO A 655 -2.78 -11.44 -19.76
N LEU A 656 -1.75 -12.31 -19.75
CA LEU A 656 -1.09 -12.75 -18.52
C LEU A 656 0.04 -11.81 -18.08
N ASN A 657 0.63 -11.02 -18.98
CA ASN A 657 1.72 -10.10 -18.68
C ASN A 657 1.20 -8.73 -18.18
N LEU A 658 0.50 -8.72 -17.05
CA LEU A 658 -0.10 -7.51 -16.49
C LEU A 658 0.89 -6.60 -15.74
N TYR A 659 2.16 -6.96 -15.69
CA TYR A 659 3.24 -6.13 -15.13
C TYR A 659 3.94 -5.25 -16.18
N ASP A 660 3.54 -5.39 -17.47
CA ASP A 660 3.89 -4.44 -18.51
C ASP A 660 2.99 -3.20 -18.40
N SER A 661 3.61 -2.03 -18.25
CA SER A 661 2.87 -0.79 -17.99
C SER A 661 1.93 -0.42 -19.14
N LYS A 662 2.38 -0.53 -20.39
CA LYS A 662 1.60 -0.16 -21.58
C LYS A 662 0.36 -1.04 -21.71
N GLN A 663 0.54 -2.35 -21.66
CA GLN A 663 -0.55 -3.30 -21.72
C GLN A 663 -1.56 -3.08 -20.59
N ASN A 664 -1.07 -2.91 -19.35
CA ASN A 664 -1.95 -2.76 -18.19
C ASN A 664 -2.81 -1.49 -18.30
N ILE A 665 -2.20 -0.35 -18.67
CA ILE A 665 -2.90 0.92 -18.89
C ILE A 665 -3.95 0.76 -19.99
N TYR A 666 -3.57 0.21 -21.15
CA TYR A 666 -4.49 0.16 -22.30
C TYR A 666 -5.69 -0.77 -22.04
N LEU A 667 -5.47 -1.93 -21.42
CA LEU A 667 -6.56 -2.82 -21.03
C LEU A 667 -7.43 -2.20 -19.93
N GLY A 668 -6.85 -1.44 -19.00
CA GLY A 668 -7.58 -0.79 -17.93
C GLY A 668 -8.44 0.38 -18.41
N ILE A 669 -7.93 1.19 -19.34
CA ILE A 669 -8.70 2.26 -19.99
C ILE A 669 -9.82 1.67 -20.86
N SER A 670 -9.57 0.57 -21.59
CA SER A 670 -10.61 -0.18 -22.31
C SER A 670 -11.72 -0.63 -21.35
N HIS A 671 -11.35 -1.19 -20.20
CA HIS A 671 -12.31 -1.60 -19.18
C HIS A 671 -13.14 -0.44 -18.64
N LEU A 672 -12.48 0.68 -18.30
CA LEU A 672 -13.16 1.89 -17.85
C LEU A 672 -14.14 2.42 -18.92
N SER A 673 -13.76 2.41 -20.20
CA SER A 673 -14.63 2.83 -21.29
C SER A 673 -15.91 2.00 -21.33
N TRP A 674 -15.78 0.67 -21.21
CA TRP A 674 -16.94 -0.22 -21.14
C TRP A 674 -17.85 0.09 -19.94
N LEU A 675 -17.27 0.43 -18.78
CA LEU A 675 -18.05 0.85 -17.61
C LEU A 675 -18.77 2.19 -17.83
N PHE A 676 -18.10 3.18 -18.41
CA PHE A 676 -18.71 4.47 -18.74
C PHE A 676 -19.85 4.34 -19.74
N GLN A 677 -19.69 3.51 -20.78
CA GLN A 677 -20.76 3.22 -21.74
C GLN A 677 -22.00 2.66 -21.04
N SER A 678 -21.82 1.80 -20.02
CA SER A 678 -22.94 1.26 -19.23
C SER A 678 -23.66 2.30 -18.36
N GLU A 679 -23.07 3.48 -18.17
CA GLU A 679 -23.59 4.58 -17.36
C GLU A 679 -23.93 5.83 -18.19
N ASN A 680 -24.07 5.71 -19.52
CA ASN A 680 -24.28 6.84 -20.42
C ASN A 680 -23.25 7.97 -20.20
N ALA A 681 -22.01 7.58 -19.87
CA ALA A 681 -20.85 8.44 -19.68
C ALA A 681 -20.96 9.55 -18.60
N SER A 682 -21.90 9.48 -17.65
CA SER A 682 -22.14 10.60 -16.72
C SER A 682 -21.95 10.32 -15.23
N ASN A 683 -21.93 9.05 -14.80
CA ASN A 683 -21.92 8.70 -13.38
C ASN A 683 -20.57 8.13 -12.91
N TYR A 684 -19.60 9.03 -12.69
CA TYR A 684 -18.24 8.71 -12.22
C TYR A 684 -18.22 7.88 -10.92
N ILE A 685 -19.11 8.18 -9.96
CA ILE A 685 -19.21 7.45 -8.68
C ILE A 685 -19.61 5.99 -8.92
N ILE A 686 -20.64 5.74 -9.74
CA ILE A 686 -21.04 4.36 -10.05
C ILE A 686 -19.99 3.66 -10.89
N VAL A 687 -19.31 4.35 -11.82
CA VAL A 687 -18.20 3.76 -12.58
C VAL A 687 -17.07 3.32 -11.66
N ALA A 688 -16.63 4.16 -10.73
CA ALA A 688 -15.63 3.78 -9.73
C ALA A 688 -16.10 2.61 -8.86
N ALA A 689 -17.37 2.62 -8.45
CA ALA A 689 -17.95 1.54 -7.66
C ALA A 689 -18.01 0.20 -8.44
N LYS A 690 -18.34 0.25 -9.74
CA LYS A 690 -18.34 -0.92 -10.64
C LYS A 690 -16.93 -1.44 -10.89
N TYR A 691 -15.95 -0.56 -11.03
CA TYR A 691 -14.55 -0.93 -11.22
C TYR A 691 -14.04 -1.76 -10.04
N ASN A 692 -14.33 -1.31 -8.82
CA ASN A 692 -13.91 -1.98 -7.59
C ASN A 692 -14.75 -3.23 -7.23
N ALA A 693 -16.08 -3.14 -7.34
CA ALA A 693 -16.99 -4.17 -6.79
C ALA A 693 -17.69 -5.04 -7.84
N GLY A 694 -17.51 -4.74 -9.13
CA GLY A 694 -18.14 -5.40 -10.26
C GLY A 694 -19.47 -4.77 -10.70
N SER A 695 -19.78 -4.90 -11.99
CA SER A 695 -20.95 -4.28 -12.63
C SER A 695 -22.30 -4.68 -12.05
N SER A 696 -22.47 -5.94 -11.62
CA SER A 696 -23.71 -6.43 -11.02
C SER A 696 -24.09 -5.64 -9.75
N ARG A 697 -23.11 -5.37 -8.88
CA ARG A 697 -23.35 -4.60 -7.66
C ARG A 697 -23.60 -3.12 -7.94
N GLY A 698 -22.86 -2.54 -8.89
CA GLY A 698 -23.11 -1.17 -9.34
C GLY A 698 -24.53 -0.98 -9.89
N ASN A 699 -25.00 -1.92 -10.72
CA ASN A 699 -26.37 -1.90 -11.24
C ASN A 699 -27.41 -2.04 -10.10
N ARG A 700 -27.15 -2.88 -9.10
CA ARG A 700 -28.01 -2.98 -7.92
C ARG A 700 -28.11 -1.63 -7.18
N TRP A 701 -26.99 -0.98 -6.87
CA TRP A 701 -27.02 0.33 -6.19
C TRP A 701 -27.74 1.39 -7.03
N LYS A 702 -27.51 1.40 -8.34
CA LYS A 702 -28.23 2.26 -9.28
C LYS A 702 -29.74 2.07 -9.22
N ASN A 703 -30.19 0.82 -9.31
CA ASN A 703 -31.61 0.47 -9.36
C ASN A 703 -32.30 0.72 -8.01
N GLU A 704 -31.63 0.44 -6.90
CA GLU A 704 -32.21 0.60 -5.57
C GLU A 704 -32.30 2.06 -5.11
N TYR A 705 -31.40 2.94 -5.58
CA TYR A 705 -31.24 4.27 -5.00
C TYR A 705 -31.37 5.42 -6.00
N GLY A 706 -31.50 5.14 -7.29
CA GLY A 706 -31.63 6.13 -8.36
C GLY A 706 -30.31 6.84 -8.70
N THR A 707 -30.36 7.69 -9.73
CA THR A 707 -29.18 8.39 -10.29
C THR A 707 -29.31 9.90 -10.33
N ASN A 708 -30.39 10.47 -9.80
CA ASN A 708 -30.66 11.92 -9.85
C ASN A 708 -29.54 12.76 -9.22
N ASN A 709 -28.79 12.19 -8.27
CA ASN A 709 -27.59 12.80 -7.74
C ASN A 709 -26.56 11.72 -7.37
N MET A 710 -25.40 11.72 -8.03
CA MET A 710 -24.39 10.69 -7.81
C MET A 710 -23.81 10.69 -6.40
N TYR A 711 -23.65 11.86 -5.75
CA TYR A 711 -23.09 11.99 -4.40
C TYR A 711 -24.05 11.41 -3.34
N ARG A 712 -25.36 11.57 -3.56
CA ARG A 712 -26.39 10.86 -2.78
C ARG A 712 -26.25 9.35 -2.96
N THR A 713 -26.20 8.87 -4.21
CA THR A 713 -26.10 7.43 -4.51
C THR A 713 -24.86 6.80 -3.86
N GLY A 714 -23.73 7.53 -3.82
CA GLY A 714 -22.51 7.08 -3.17
C GLY A 714 -22.64 6.71 -1.69
N ARG A 715 -23.61 7.28 -0.95
CA ARG A 715 -23.87 6.93 0.47
C ARG A 715 -24.55 5.58 0.66
N PHE A 716 -25.20 5.09 -0.39
CA PHE A 716 -25.92 3.81 -0.34
C PHE A 716 -25.06 2.61 -0.75
N ILE A 717 -23.80 2.82 -1.08
CA ILE A 717 -22.83 1.74 -1.29
C ILE A 717 -22.68 0.98 0.03
N ASP A 718 -23.22 -0.24 0.08
CA ASP A 718 -23.30 -1.09 1.26
C ASP A 718 -22.02 -1.92 1.51
N ILE A 719 -21.03 -1.82 0.61
CA ILE A 719 -19.69 -2.38 0.78
C ILE A 719 -18.75 -1.26 1.22
N GLU A 720 -18.33 -1.33 2.48
CA GLU A 720 -17.47 -0.31 3.11
C GLU A 720 -16.18 -0.04 2.34
N GLU A 721 -15.52 -1.09 1.84
CA GLU A 721 -14.29 -0.96 1.04
C GLU A 721 -14.56 -0.18 -0.25
N THR A 722 -15.68 -0.45 -0.92
CA THR A 722 -16.08 0.25 -2.14
C THR A 722 -16.53 1.69 -1.87
N GLU A 723 -17.25 1.94 -0.78
CA GLU A 723 -17.65 3.30 -0.37
C GLU A 723 -16.42 4.17 -0.14
N TYR A 724 -15.42 3.63 0.57
CA TYR A 724 -14.16 4.32 0.81
C TYR A 724 -13.32 4.49 -0.46
N TYR A 725 -13.27 3.46 -1.31
CA TYR A 725 -12.59 3.52 -2.61
C TYR A 725 -13.17 4.64 -3.49
N VAL A 726 -14.49 4.71 -3.61
CA VAL A 726 -15.18 5.73 -4.39
C VAL A 726 -14.89 7.14 -3.85
N GLU A 727 -14.97 7.34 -2.54
CA GLU A 727 -14.61 8.62 -1.91
C GLU A 727 -13.18 9.04 -2.27
N LYS A 728 -12.22 8.11 -2.18
CA LYS A 728 -10.83 8.38 -2.53
C LYS A 728 -10.64 8.70 -4.02
N VAL A 729 -11.23 7.90 -4.90
CA VAL A 729 -11.13 8.10 -6.37
C VAL A 729 -11.71 9.44 -6.76
N MET A 730 -12.88 9.79 -6.22
CA MET A 730 -13.50 11.08 -6.52
C MET A 730 -12.69 12.23 -5.94
N LYS A 731 -12.19 12.12 -4.70
CA LYS A 731 -11.28 13.12 -4.14
C LYS A 731 -10.06 13.34 -5.05
N SER A 732 -9.42 12.26 -5.49
CA SER A 732 -8.25 12.32 -6.37
C SER A 732 -8.58 12.86 -7.75
N TYR A 733 -9.73 12.51 -8.31
CA TYR A 733 -10.24 13.05 -9.58
C TYR A 733 -10.43 14.56 -9.49
N GLU A 734 -11.01 15.08 -8.41
CA GLU A 734 -11.19 16.52 -8.19
C GLU A 734 -9.86 17.28 -8.04
N TYR A 735 -8.80 16.63 -7.51
CA TYR A 735 -7.47 17.23 -7.49
C TYR A 735 -6.80 17.22 -8.87
N TYR A 736 -6.81 16.08 -9.57
CA TYR A 736 -6.25 16.02 -10.93
C TYR A 736 -6.93 17.00 -11.87
N SER A 737 -8.27 17.04 -11.86
CA SER A 737 -9.12 17.95 -12.63
C SER A 737 -8.81 19.44 -12.45
N ARG A 738 -8.20 19.81 -11.33
CA ARG A 738 -7.92 21.20 -10.98
C ARG A 738 -6.49 21.61 -11.30
N TYR A 739 -5.59 20.64 -11.42
CA TYR A 739 -4.15 20.86 -11.58
C TYR A 739 -3.66 20.65 -13.01
N TYR A 740 -4.49 20.04 -13.84
CA TYR A 740 -4.27 19.73 -15.24
C TYR A 740 -5.57 19.95 -16.00
#